data_AF-G0WAE2-F1
#
_entry.id   AF-G0WAE2-F1
#
_cell.length_a   1.000
_cell.length_b   1.000
_cell.length_c   1.000
_cell.angle_alpha   90.00
_cell.angle_beta   90.00
_cell.angle_gamma   90.00
#
_symmetry.space_group_name_H-M   'P 1'
#
loop_
_entity.id
_entity.type
_entity.pdbx_description
1 polymer ?
#
loop_
_entity_poly.entity_id
_entity_poly.type
_entity_poly.pdbx_seq_one_letter_code
_entity_poly.pdbx_strand_id
1 'polypeptide(L)'
;MGKSKKRSRASKARLNPLANNNDKGALNKKDANLVTKKIQPLLNQLKSSVPNDRNMALNSVTVLCEDPHMRGLFLKEKLIQTILTNLLTDENIEIVVESYGLLRNLALEEGYDVSMYLWRSDIWKSITLGFEKIVTSLNVMVSPSNDNTKSFGESKRLLFDFIDNLLSLVIALSNGSNSILDDILSTEKTSQLFQLIIEILKFGHNKNNLPTKVFNQILDFIYDFSSESFEFIDAVKENEPIMSWLTSLFTNPESLNGDVLTETLIKGIFLQFQDDNLTISQCEQLLSSLIKTTQETSLSLEKIERDLSVTIEDEELIKQSNNIANTGEKLKDYTKRRSLAQIKLQHIEISLDIITGTIESAAIIMTSNNNTTEDFNGINNLLLDPTMIPQLLLRLFDAFTARCLIIWNNLLWYALDAGFGVELVTLPEYKLIWDSIFKLNDEEFINKDIGVLIGKYSTIWVFLKIIMTIANKDESNQLLQNVGLLNNSNFITGLQNKLIITTSGTADNGNANEDLELKQKYVSVLNCLAMIPGQDVKINQQIGQFFLEQMNSENTVVSTTIDIFSSFCEIYSDGNFEYDETVFVQGGFLQILKDKIMPVFKSRFKLVDKNKEPELKERCREAFNTLERFIQYKETERS
;
A
#
# COMPACT_ATOMS: atom_id res chain seq x y z
N MET A 1 14.44 -7.36 -3.64
CA MET A 1 13.02 -7.45 -3.23
C MET A 1 12.43 -6.07 -3.03
N GLY A 2 11.18 -5.87 -3.44
CA GLY A 2 10.42 -4.69 -2.98
C GLY A 2 10.20 -4.88 -1.48
N LYS A 3 10.52 -3.86 -0.67
CA LYS A 3 10.27 -3.95 0.77
C LYS A 3 8.82 -3.58 1.04
N SER A 4 8.11 -4.42 1.78
CA SER A 4 6.84 -4.07 2.43
C SER A 4 7.00 -2.91 3.42
N LYS A 5 8.21 -2.35 3.65
CA LYS A 5 8.47 -1.16 4.49
C LYS A 5 7.76 0.16 4.06
N LYS A 6 6.85 0.09 3.09
CA LYS A 6 5.78 1.07 2.83
C LYS A 6 4.38 0.47 3.08
N ARG A 7 4.21 -0.36 4.13
CA ARG A 7 2.88 -0.79 4.65
C ARG A 7 1.97 0.44 4.86
N SER A 8 2.58 1.55 5.27
CA SER A 8 2.08 2.94 5.28
C SER A 8 1.45 3.48 4.00
N ARG A 9 2.05 3.23 2.82
CA ARG A 9 1.54 3.81 1.56
C ARG A 9 0.44 2.98 0.94
N ALA A 10 0.47 1.66 1.14
CA ALA A 10 -0.65 0.80 0.77
C ALA A 10 -1.87 1.07 1.65
N SER A 11 -1.69 1.39 2.94
CA SER A 11 -2.72 1.93 3.84
C SER A 11 -3.35 3.22 3.29
N LYS A 12 -2.55 4.18 2.78
CA LYS A 12 -3.08 5.36 2.08
C LYS A 12 -3.94 5.03 0.85
N ALA A 13 -3.63 3.94 0.14
CA ALA A 13 -4.43 3.46 -0.99
C ALA A 13 -5.69 2.68 -0.57
N ARG A 14 -5.75 2.13 0.66
CA ARG A 14 -6.98 1.53 1.24
C ARG A 14 -8.10 2.55 1.44
N LEU A 15 -7.77 3.85 1.46
CA LEU A 15 -8.70 4.91 1.83
C LEU A 15 -9.73 5.21 0.74
N ASN A 16 -9.43 5.04 -0.56
CA ASN A 16 -10.42 5.11 -1.65
C ASN A 16 -9.84 4.69 -3.02
N PRO A 17 -9.87 3.39 -3.41
CA PRO A 17 -9.31 2.93 -4.70
C PRO A 17 -10.13 3.35 -5.95
N LEU A 18 -11.30 3.98 -5.77
CA LEU A 18 -12.21 4.40 -6.83
C LEU A 18 -12.30 5.92 -7.02
N ALA A 19 -11.48 6.70 -6.30
CA ALA A 19 -11.51 8.16 -6.37
C ALA A 19 -10.97 8.68 -7.72
N ASN A 20 -11.86 8.77 -8.71
CA ASN A 20 -11.61 9.46 -9.98
C ASN A 20 -11.53 10.97 -9.74
N ASN A 21 -10.32 11.53 -9.77
CA ASN A 21 -10.09 12.97 -9.82
C ASN A 21 -10.30 13.48 -11.26
N ASN A 22 -11.50 13.92 -11.61
CA ASN A 22 -11.72 14.64 -12.88
C ASN A 22 -12.53 15.95 -12.73
N ASP A 23 -12.07 16.94 -13.49
CA ASP A 23 -12.73 18.14 -14.00
C ASP A 23 -13.01 19.35 -13.07
N LYS A 24 -11.95 20.12 -12.80
CA LYS A 24 -12.01 21.50 -12.31
C LYS A 24 -11.98 22.50 -13.47
N GLY A 25 -13.14 22.80 -14.08
CA GLY A 25 -13.19 23.80 -15.17
C GLY A 25 -14.44 24.68 -15.28
N ALA A 26 -15.63 24.25 -14.82
CA ALA A 26 -16.89 24.94 -15.17
C ALA A 26 -17.89 25.17 -14.01
N LEU A 27 -17.48 25.03 -12.74
CA LEU A 27 -18.37 24.73 -11.61
C LEU A 27 -18.90 25.93 -10.78
N ASN A 28 -18.26 27.10 -10.81
CA ASN A 28 -18.45 28.14 -9.76
C ASN A 28 -19.87 28.73 -9.60
N LYS A 29 -20.74 28.76 -10.63
CA LYS A 29 -22.13 29.25 -10.49
C LYS A 29 -23.12 28.18 -10.01
N LYS A 30 -22.90 26.91 -10.36
CA LYS A 30 -23.76 25.80 -9.93
C LYS A 30 -23.50 25.47 -8.46
N ASP A 31 -22.24 25.53 -8.05
CA ASP A 31 -21.83 25.28 -6.67
C ASP A 31 -22.43 26.29 -5.69
N ALA A 32 -22.46 27.59 -6.03
CA ALA A 32 -23.10 28.60 -5.19
C ALA A 32 -24.61 28.34 -4.96
N ASN A 33 -25.31 27.84 -5.98
CA ASN A 33 -26.71 27.45 -5.86
C ASN A 33 -26.90 26.18 -5.02
N LEU A 34 -26.01 25.19 -5.15
CA LEU A 34 -26.04 23.98 -4.32
C LEU A 34 -25.76 24.30 -2.84
N VAL A 35 -24.77 25.16 -2.59
CA VAL A 35 -24.42 25.62 -1.24
C VAL A 35 -25.62 26.28 -0.57
N THR A 36 -26.24 27.25 -1.25
CA THR A 36 -27.37 28.03 -0.69
C THR A 36 -28.65 27.22 -0.53
N LYS A 37 -28.97 26.33 -1.49
CA LYS A 37 -30.25 25.60 -1.48
C LYS A 37 -30.22 24.28 -0.72
N LYS A 38 -29.05 23.65 -0.54
CA LYS A 38 -28.95 22.29 0.03
C LYS A 38 -28.01 22.22 1.25
N ILE A 39 -26.80 22.75 1.14
CA ILE A 39 -25.77 22.61 2.19
C ILE A 39 -26.07 23.50 3.41
N GLN A 40 -26.29 24.79 3.19
CA GLN A 40 -26.56 25.76 4.26
C GLN A 40 -27.81 25.41 5.09
N PRO A 41 -28.94 24.99 4.50
CA PRO A 41 -30.09 24.51 5.28
C PRO A 41 -29.74 23.33 6.19
N LEU A 42 -29.01 22.33 5.70
CA LEU A 42 -28.59 21.17 6.50
C LEU A 42 -27.66 21.56 7.64
N LEU A 43 -26.68 22.45 7.39
CA LEU A 43 -25.78 22.95 8.44
C LEU A 43 -26.51 23.76 9.53
N ASN A 44 -27.55 24.51 9.16
CA ASN A 44 -28.40 25.20 10.13
C ASN A 44 -29.26 24.22 10.91
N GLN A 45 -29.75 23.17 10.25
CA GLN A 45 -30.54 22.12 10.89
C GLN A 45 -29.72 21.28 11.89
N LEU A 46 -28.42 21.06 11.63
CA LEU A 46 -27.49 20.50 12.63
C LEU A 46 -27.38 21.35 13.91
N LYS A 47 -27.71 22.63 13.84
CA LYS A 47 -27.73 23.56 14.99
C LYS A 47 -29.13 23.74 15.58
N SER A 48 -30.12 22.98 15.11
CA SER A 48 -31.49 23.05 15.62
C SER A 48 -31.54 22.69 17.11
N SER A 49 -32.42 23.33 17.86
CA SER A 49 -32.72 22.94 19.24
C SER A 49 -33.41 21.57 19.33
N VAL A 50 -34.01 21.09 18.24
CA VAL A 50 -34.76 19.82 18.20
C VAL A 50 -33.82 18.65 17.86
N PRO A 51 -33.68 17.64 18.73
CA PRO A 51 -32.77 16.51 18.50
C PRO A 51 -33.07 15.71 17.23
N ASN A 52 -34.36 15.50 16.92
CA ASN A 52 -34.75 14.76 15.72
C ASN A 52 -34.32 15.49 14.43
N ASP A 53 -34.43 16.82 14.40
CA ASP A 53 -33.98 17.62 13.24
C ASP A 53 -32.47 17.49 13.04
N ARG A 54 -31.70 17.53 14.14
CA ARG A 54 -30.25 17.34 14.11
C ARG A 54 -29.87 15.95 13.61
N ASN A 55 -30.52 14.90 14.12
CA ASN A 55 -30.27 13.51 13.70
C ASN A 55 -30.58 13.33 12.19
N MET A 56 -31.73 13.81 11.72
CA MET A 56 -32.08 13.78 10.28
C MET A 56 -31.07 14.53 9.40
N ALA A 57 -30.62 15.71 9.84
CA ALA A 57 -29.61 16.48 9.12
C ALA A 57 -28.25 15.77 9.13
N LEU A 58 -27.84 15.18 10.26
CA LEU A 58 -26.59 14.46 10.39
C LEU A 58 -26.53 13.27 9.44
N ASN A 59 -27.56 12.41 9.43
CA ASN A 59 -27.62 11.28 8.51
C ASN A 59 -27.59 11.71 7.04
N SER A 60 -28.29 12.80 6.71
CA SER A 60 -28.30 13.36 5.36
C SER A 60 -26.92 13.88 4.95
N VAL A 61 -26.23 14.58 5.86
CA VAL A 61 -24.86 15.07 5.62
C VAL A 61 -23.88 13.91 5.47
N THR A 62 -23.97 12.87 6.30
CA THR A 62 -23.11 11.68 6.21
C THR A 62 -23.18 11.02 4.85
N VAL A 63 -24.39 10.79 4.32
CA VAL A 63 -24.59 10.21 2.98
C VAL A 63 -24.07 11.15 1.88
N LEU A 64 -24.36 12.45 1.97
CA LEU A 64 -23.90 13.42 0.96
C LEU A 64 -22.39 13.60 0.96
N CYS A 65 -21.71 13.40 2.09
CA CYS A 65 -20.26 13.45 2.18
C CYS A 65 -19.58 12.21 1.58
N GLU A 66 -20.31 11.17 1.15
CA GLU A 66 -19.72 10.08 0.36
C GLU A 66 -19.27 10.57 -1.03
N ASP A 67 -19.97 11.55 -1.60
CA ASP A 67 -19.58 12.20 -2.86
C ASP A 67 -18.44 13.22 -2.62
N PRO A 68 -17.29 13.11 -3.33
CA PRO A 68 -16.14 13.99 -3.14
C PRO A 68 -16.44 15.47 -3.38
N HIS A 69 -17.31 15.81 -4.34
CA HIS A 69 -17.64 17.21 -4.65
C HIS A 69 -18.49 17.83 -3.53
N MET A 70 -19.54 17.13 -3.11
CA MET A 70 -20.39 17.54 -2.00
C MET A 70 -19.61 17.64 -0.69
N ARG A 71 -18.76 16.65 -0.39
CA ARG A 71 -17.87 16.67 0.77
C ARG A 71 -16.98 17.91 0.78
N GLY A 72 -16.32 18.21 -0.33
CA GLY A 72 -15.49 19.41 -0.48
C GLY A 72 -16.25 20.72 -0.25
N LEU A 73 -17.53 20.80 -0.63
CA LEU A 73 -18.37 21.96 -0.35
C LEU A 73 -18.77 22.06 1.14
N PHE A 74 -19.14 20.95 1.78
CA PHE A 74 -19.45 20.94 3.21
C PHE A 74 -18.26 21.37 4.07
N LEU A 75 -17.04 20.93 3.71
CA LEU A 75 -15.81 21.32 4.41
C LEU A 75 -15.56 22.83 4.31
N LYS A 76 -15.75 23.43 3.13
CA LYS A 76 -15.65 24.89 2.94
C LYS A 76 -16.65 25.67 3.79
N GLU A 77 -17.84 25.10 4.00
CA GLU A 77 -18.90 25.69 4.82
C GLU A 77 -18.79 25.35 6.32
N LYS A 78 -17.59 24.99 6.79
CA LYS A 78 -17.26 24.77 8.21
C LYS A 78 -18.06 23.62 8.86
N LEU A 79 -18.29 22.54 8.13
CA LEU A 79 -18.92 21.34 8.68
C LEU A 79 -18.19 20.83 9.94
N ILE A 80 -16.86 20.66 9.88
CA ILE A 80 -16.09 20.12 11.02
C ILE A 80 -16.28 20.98 12.27
N GLN A 81 -16.19 22.31 12.15
CA GLN A 81 -16.39 23.20 13.29
C GLN A 81 -17.79 23.05 13.90
N THR A 82 -18.81 22.88 13.06
CA THR A 82 -20.19 22.66 13.51
C THR A 82 -20.31 21.36 14.30
N ILE A 83 -19.69 20.27 13.83
CA ILE A 83 -19.68 18.98 14.54
C ILE A 83 -18.99 19.12 15.90
N LEU A 84 -17.77 19.67 15.93
CA LEU A 84 -16.97 19.82 17.15
C LEU A 84 -17.67 20.66 18.22
N THR A 85 -18.36 21.73 17.80
CA THR A 85 -18.97 22.70 18.73
C THR A 85 -20.36 22.28 19.21
N ASN A 86 -21.17 21.68 18.32
CA ASN A 86 -22.60 21.49 18.56
C ASN A 86 -23.01 20.03 18.76
N LEU A 87 -22.30 19.06 18.17
CA LEU A 87 -22.78 17.68 18.13
C LEU A 87 -22.01 16.72 19.03
N LEU A 88 -20.70 16.93 19.24
CA LEU A 88 -19.93 16.08 20.16
C LEU A 88 -20.34 16.23 21.63
N THR A 89 -20.95 17.37 21.97
CA THR A 89 -21.45 17.73 23.30
C THR A 89 -22.97 17.60 23.41
N ASP A 90 -23.62 16.95 22.43
CA ASP A 90 -25.07 16.77 22.41
C ASP A 90 -25.56 15.91 23.58
N GLU A 91 -26.77 16.21 24.06
CA GLU A 91 -27.45 15.42 25.10
C GLU A 91 -27.90 14.06 24.57
N ASN A 92 -28.19 13.95 23.27
CA ASN A 92 -28.55 12.70 22.63
C ASN A 92 -27.29 11.91 22.21
N ILE A 93 -27.08 10.77 22.87
CA ILE A 93 -25.95 9.87 22.64
C ILE A 93 -25.88 9.38 21.19
N GLU A 94 -27.02 9.13 20.53
CA GLU A 94 -27.04 8.68 19.13
C GLU A 94 -26.40 9.72 18.22
N ILE A 95 -26.71 11.01 18.42
CA ILE A 95 -26.11 12.11 17.66
C ILE A 95 -24.60 12.17 17.92
N VAL A 96 -24.16 12.00 19.16
CA VAL A 96 -22.73 11.98 19.51
C VAL A 96 -22.02 10.83 18.79
N VAL A 97 -22.58 9.61 18.83
CA VAL A 97 -22.00 8.42 18.21
C VAL A 97 -21.89 8.59 16.69
N GLU A 98 -22.97 9.01 16.03
CA GLU A 98 -22.98 9.26 14.57
C GLU A 98 -22.04 10.41 14.17
N SER A 99 -21.88 11.42 15.03
CA SER A 99 -20.95 12.53 14.79
C SER A 99 -19.49 12.07 14.75
N TYR A 100 -19.10 11.17 15.65
CA TYR A 100 -17.77 10.54 15.57
C TYR A 100 -17.62 9.68 14.32
N GLY A 101 -18.68 8.98 13.91
CA GLY A 101 -18.69 8.23 12.64
C GLY A 101 -18.48 9.14 11.42
N LEU A 102 -19.12 10.31 11.39
CA LEU A 102 -18.89 11.31 10.33
C LEU A 102 -17.46 11.87 10.36
N LEU A 103 -16.93 12.23 11.54
CA LEU A 103 -15.54 12.70 11.65
C LEU A 103 -14.53 11.65 11.18
N ARG A 104 -14.75 10.38 11.53
CA ARG A 104 -13.96 9.25 11.04
C ARG A 104 -13.97 9.23 9.51
N ASN A 105 -15.15 9.25 8.89
CA ASN A 105 -15.26 9.20 7.42
C ASN A 105 -14.54 10.40 6.77
N LEU A 106 -14.70 11.60 7.31
CA LEU A 106 -14.01 12.79 6.79
C LEU A 106 -12.49 12.69 6.92
N ALA A 107 -11.98 12.17 8.04
CA ALA A 107 -10.54 11.96 8.23
C ALA A 107 -9.98 10.89 7.27
N LEU A 108 -10.71 9.80 7.04
CA LEU A 108 -10.32 8.75 6.10
C LEU A 108 -10.28 9.27 4.65
N GLU A 109 -11.31 10.00 4.23
CA GLU A 109 -11.48 10.41 2.83
C GLU A 109 -10.62 11.61 2.42
N GLU A 110 -10.34 12.54 3.33
CA GLU A 110 -9.57 13.76 3.02
C GLU A 110 -8.11 13.68 3.50
N GLY A 111 -7.79 12.73 4.38
CA GLY A 111 -6.43 12.47 4.85
C GLY A 111 -5.82 13.63 5.64
N TYR A 112 -4.62 14.06 5.24
CA TYR A 112 -3.72 14.92 6.04
C TYR A 112 -4.39 16.22 6.52
N ASP A 113 -5.07 16.95 5.64
CA ASP A 113 -5.60 18.27 5.96
C ASP A 113 -6.68 18.23 7.04
N VAL A 114 -7.62 17.29 6.91
CA VAL A 114 -8.69 17.10 7.91
C VAL A 114 -8.12 16.55 9.21
N SER A 115 -7.23 15.56 9.16
CA SER A 115 -6.64 14.97 10.37
C SER A 115 -5.84 15.99 11.16
N MET A 116 -5.00 16.81 10.50
CA MET A 116 -4.27 17.89 11.16
C MET A 116 -5.19 18.99 11.70
N TYR A 117 -6.27 19.32 10.99
CA TYR A 117 -7.25 20.29 11.48
C TYR A 117 -7.94 19.80 12.76
N LEU A 118 -8.39 18.55 12.78
CA LEU A 118 -9.00 17.92 13.96
C LEU A 118 -8.02 17.89 15.13
N TRP A 119 -6.76 17.49 14.88
CA TRP A 119 -5.72 17.44 15.91
C TRP A 119 -5.45 18.81 16.54
N ARG A 120 -5.29 19.84 15.71
CA ARG A 120 -5.10 21.23 16.16
C ARG A 120 -6.33 21.79 16.88
N SER A 121 -7.50 21.21 16.65
CA SER A 121 -8.75 21.57 17.33
C SER A 121 -8.93 20.81 18.66
N ASP A 122 -7.88 20.15 19.17
CA ASP A 122 -7.88 19.40 20.43
C ASP A 122 -8.91 18.25 20.45
N ILE A 123 -9.10 17.57 19.31
CA ILE A 123 -10.01 16.40 19.21
C ILE A 123 -9.65 15.30 20.21
N TRP A 124 -8.36 15.16 20.55
CA TRP A 124 -7.90 14.13 21.49
C TRP A 124 -8.61 14.23 22.84
N LYS A 125 -8.82 15.45 23.35
CA LYS A 125 -9.56 15.65 24.60
C LYS A 125 -10.98 15.08 24.54
N SER A 126 -11.68 15.27 23.41
CA SER A 126 -13.01 14.71 23.19
C SER A 126 -12.99 13.18 23.09
N ILE A 127 -11.95 12.63 22.45
CA ILE A 127 -11.72 11.18 22.36
C ILE A 127 -11.50 10.58 23.76
N THR A 128 -10.64 11.18 24.60
CA THR A 128 -10.40 10.72 25.97
C THR A 128 -11.68 10.73 26.81
N LEU A 129 -12.49 11.78 26.72
CA LEU A 129 -13.82 11.82 27.37
C LEU A 129 -14.75 10.70 26.84
N GLY A 130 -14.64 10.37 25.56
CA GLY A 130 -15.32 9.22 24.96
C GLY A 130 -14.89 7.89 25.57
N PHE A 131 -13.58 7.69 25.78
CA PHE A 131 -13.04 6.50 26.43
C PHE A 131 -13.57 6.32 27.85
N GLU A 132 -13.59 7.40 28.64
CA GLU A 132 -14.15 7.38 30.01
C GLU A 132 -15.62 6.99 30.02
N LYS A 133 -16.42 7.52 29.07
CA LYS A 133 -17.84 7.14 28.90
C LYS A 133 -18.01 5.68 28.52
N ILE A 134 -17.16 5.14 27.65
CA ILE A 134 -17.17 3.72 27.27
C ILE A 134 -16.89 2.86 28.50
N VAL A 135 -15.79 3.11 29.21
CA VAL A 135 -15.40 2.33 30.40
C VAL A 135 -16.49 2.35 31.46
N THR A 136 -17.08 3.52 31.71
CA THR A 136 -18.21 3.67 32.63
C THR A 136 -19.41 2.82 32.19
N SER A 137 -19.74 2.84 30.90
CA SER A 137 -20.87 2.08 30.35
C SER A 137 -20.63 0.56 30.41
N LEU A 138 -19.41 0.10 30.13
CA LEU A 138 -19.01 -1.31 30.25
C LEU A 138 -19.15 -1.80 31.69
N ASN A 139 -18.68 -1.03 32.67
CA ASN A 139 -18.78 -1.38 34.10
C ASN A 139 -20.22 -1.52 34.58
N VAL A 140 -21.12 -0.64 34.12
CA VAL A 140 -22.56 -0.73 34.42
C VAL A 140 -23.16 -2.00 33.82
N MET A 141 -22.77 -2.38 32.60
CA MET A 141 -23.30 -3.57 31.93
C MET A 141 -22.86 -4.90 32.56
N VAL A 142 -21.74 -4.94 33.31
CA VAL A 142 -21.28 -6.14 34.03
C VAL A 142 -22.15 -6.45 35.26
N SER A 143 -22.84 -5.45 35.82
CA SER A 143 -23.72 -5.59 36.99
C SER A 143 -25.17 -5.22 36.64
N PRO A 144 -25.89 -6.03 35.85
CA PRO A 144 -27.25 -5.68 35.43
C PRO A 144 -28.20 -5.68 36.64
N SER A 145 -28.76 -4.52 36.97
CA SER A 145 -29.98 -4.44 37.79
C SER A 145 -31.15 -5.06 37.02
N ASN A 146 -31.91 -5.95 37.68
CA ASN A 146 -32.85 -6.93 37.10
C ASN A 146 -34.02 -6.43 36.22
N ASP A 147 -34.12 -5.14 35.87
CA ASP A 147 -35.27 -4.60 35.15
C ASP A 147 -34.85 -3.95 33.82
N ASN A 148 -35.42 -4.44 32.70
CA ASN A 148 -35.47 -3.87 31.33
C ASN A 148 -34.57 -4.50 30.24
N THR A 149 -34.95 -5.69 29.77
CA THR A 149 -34.27 -6.48 28.73
C THR A 149 -34.32 -5.92 27.29
N LYS A 150 -35.26 -5.04 26.92
CA LYS A 150 -35.32 -4.43 25.56
C LYS A 150 -34.47 -3.16 25.41
N SER A 151 -34.48 -2.26 26.41
CA SER A 151 -33.67 -1.03 26.40
C SER A 151 -32.15 -1.31 26.45
N PHE A 152 -31.78 -2.47 27.02
CA PHE A 152 -30.40 -2.93 27.11
C PHE A 152 -29.80 -3.28 25.75
N GLY A 153 -30.59 -3.81 24.81
CA GLY A 153 -30.11 -4.21 23.48
C GLY A 153 -29.68 -3.04 22.60
N GLU A 154 -30.49 -1.99 22.54
CA GLU A 154 -30.18 -0.78 21.75
C GLU A 154 -29.03 0.03 22.37
N SER A 155 -29.02 0.15 23.69
CA SER A 155 -27.91 0.79 24.43
C SER A 155 -26.59 0.05 24.23
N LYS A 156 -26.63 -1.29 24.20
CA LYS A 156 -25.46 -2.15 23.92
C LYS A 156 -24.97 -1.98 22.48
N ARG A 157 -25.88 -1.90 21.50
CA ARG A 157 -25.51 -1.61 20.10
C ARG A 157 -24.82 -0.25 19.97
N LEU A 158 -25.43 0.82 20.51
CA LEU A 158 -24.86 2.16 20.46
C LEU A 158 -23.49 2.25 21.14
N LEU A 159 -23.29 1.54 22.26
CA LEU A 159 -21.98 1.47 22.91
C LEU A 159 -20.92 0.86 21.98
N PHE A 160 -21.26 -0.21 21.27
CA PHE A 160 -20.33 -0.86 20.34
C PHE A 160 -20.06 -0.03 19.09
N ASP A 161 -21.06 0.65 18.55
CA ASP A 161 -20.87 1.62 17.46
C ASP A 161 -20.01 2.80 17.92
N PHE A 162 -20.12 3.21 19.19
CA PHE A 162 -19.28 4.27 19.75
C PHE A 162 -17.81 3.85 19.88
N ILE A 163 -17.55 2.64 20.38
CA ILE A 163 -16.21 2.05 20.44
C ILE A 163 -15.60 1.98 19.05
N ASP A 164 -16.37 1.46 18.08
CA ASP A 164 -15.96 1.34 16.69
C ASP A 164 -15.55 2.68 16.07
N ASN A 165 -16.43 3.68 16.18
CA ASN A 165 -16.20 5.00 15.62
C ASN A 165 -14.99 5.72 16.26
N LEU A 166 -14.80 5.59 17.59
CA LEU A 166 -13.68 6.22 18.28
C LEU A 166 -12.34 5.57 17.94
N LEU A 167 -12.23 4.24 18.01
CA LEU A 167 -10.99 3.54 17.65
C LEU A 167 -10.65 3.77 16.17
N SER A 168 -11.64 3.68 15.28
CA SER A 168 -11.44 3.97 13.86
C SER A 168 -11.02 5.42 13.61
N LEU A 169 -11.55 6.39 14.35
CA LEU A 169 -11.13 7.79 14.22
C LEU A 169 -9.66 7.96 14.64
N VAL A 170 -9.21 7.29 15.71
CA VAL A 170 -7.80 7.31 16.11
C VAL A 170 -6.89 6.75 15.02
N ILE A 171 -7.28 5.63 14.41
CA ILE A 171 -6.58 5.05 13.25
C ILE A 171 -6.54 6.06 12.08
N ALA A 172 -7.69 6.64 11.72
CA ALA A 172 -7.79 7.60 10.62
C ALA A 172 -6.92 8.86 10.84
N LEU A 173 -6.88 9.37 12.07
CA LEU A 173 -6.04 10.51 12.44
C LEU A 173 -4.55 10.18 12.31
N SER A 174 -4.15 8.99 12.78
CA SER A 174 -2.76 8.52 12.76
C SER A 174 -2.28 8.30 11.33
N ASN A 175 -3.09 7.64 10.49
CA ASN A 175 -2.81 7.44 9.07
C ASN A 175 -2.83 8.74 8.25
N GLY A 176 -3.57 9.75 8.72
CA GLY A 176 -3.58 11.07 8.10
C GLY A 176 -2.26 11.83 8.24
N SER A 177 -1.50 11.63 9.33
CA SER A 177 -0.27 12.38 9.59
C SER A 177 0.69 11.65 10.52
N ASN A 178 1.91 11.41 10.06
CA ASN A 178 2.98 10.82 10.87
C ASN A 178 3.23 11.61 12.17
N SER A 179 3.12 12.95 12.14
CA SER A 179 3.28 13.75 13.36
C SER A 179 2.22 13.47 14.43
N ILE A 180 1.02 13.05 14.03
CA ILE A 180 -0.05 12.64 14.95
C ILE A 180 0.29 11.26 15.52
N LEU A 181 0.69 10.31 14.66
CA LEU A 181 1.14 8.99 15.08
C LEU A 181 2.29 9.10 16.09
N ASP A 182 3.34 9.87 15.77
CA ASP A 182 4.49 10.11 16.64
C ASP A 182 4.08 10.69 18.00
N ASP A 183 3.14 11.65 18.03
CA ASP A 183 2.62 12.22 19.28
C ASP A 183 1.80 11.20 20.09
N ILE A 184 1.04 10.32 19.44
CA ILE A 184 0.31 9.24 20.12
C ILE A 184 1.31 8.25 20.76
N LEU A 185 2.35 7.85 20.02
CA LEU A 185 3.34 6.87 20.44
C LEU A 185 4.29 7.39 21.53
N SER A 186 4.65 8.67 21.47
CA SER A 186 5.65 9.27 22.39
C SER A 186 5.06 9.83 23.69
N THR A 187 3.73 9.80 23.87
CA THR A 187 3.05 10.36 25.04
C THR A 187 2.18 9.33 25.77
N GLU A 188 1.56 9.73 26.89
CA GLU A 188 0.64 8.88 27.67
C GLU A 188 -0.61 8.42 26.89
N LYS A 189 -0.83 8.93 25.68
CA LYS A 189 -1.95 8.59 24.78
C LYS A 189 -1.98 7.10 24.45
N THR A 190 -0.82 6.48 24.22
CA THR A 190 -0.74 5.02 23.98
C THR A 190 -1.19 4.23 25.20
N SER A 191 -0.79 4.64 26.42
CA SER A 191 -1.25 3.99 27.65
C SER A 191 -2.77 4.13 27.86
N GLN A 192 -3.36 5.27 27.50
CA GLN A 192 -4.81 5.47 27.55
C GLN A 192 -5.55 4.52 26.58
N LEU A 193 -5.02 4.32 25.37
CA LEU A 193 -5.57 3.39 24.38
C LEU A 193 -5.49 1.94 24.87
N PHE A 194 -4.33 1.53 25.42
CA PHE A 194 -4.18 0.18 25.98
C PHE A 194 -5.13 -0.06 27.15
N GLN A 195 -5.28 0.92 28.04
CA GLN A 195 -6.22 0.80 29.15
C GLN A 195 -7.66 0.61 28.65
N LEU A 196 -8.09 1.36 27.63
CA LEU A 196 -9.40 1.17 27.01
C LEU A 196 -9.56 -0.26 26.44
N ILE A 197 -8.59 -0.72 25.65
CA ILE A 197 -8.60 -2.06 25.04
C ILE A 197 -8.71 -3.14 26.13
N ILE A 198 -7.93 -3.02 27.20
CA ILE A 198 -7.96 -3.95 28.33
C ILE A 198 -9.36 -4.00 28.96
N GLU A 199 -10.01 -2.86 29.18
CA GLU A 199 -11.37 -2.84 29.74
C GLU A 199 -12.41 -3.45 28.80
N ILE A 200 -12.29 -3.24 27.49
CA ILE A 200 -13.15 -3.88 26.49
C ILE A 200 -12.94 -5.41 26.47
N LEU A 201 -11.68 -5.87 26.51
CA LEU A 201 -11.35 -7.29 26.53
C LEU A 201 -11.81 -7.99 27.82
N LYS A 202 -11.65 -7.34 28.98
CA LYS A 202 -12.20 -7.83 30.27
C LYS A 202 -13.71 -8.00 30.20
N PHE A 203 -14.42 -7.05 29.60
CA PHE A 203 -15.86 -7.16 29.37
C PHE A 203 -16.18 -8.36 28.45
N GLY A 204 -15.41 -8.56 27.38
CA GLY A 204 -15.58 -9.65 26.42
C GLY A 204 -15.32 -11.06 26.98
N HIS A 205 -14.41 -11.21 27.95
CA HIS A 205 -14.05 -12.49 28.57
C HIS A 205 -15.22 -13.15 29.32
N ASN A 206 -16.15 -12.35 29.84
CA ASN A 206 -17.37 -12.85 30.48
C ASN A 206 -18.43 -13.23 29.42
N LYS A 207 -18.29 -14.41 28.80
CA LYS A 207 -19.19 -15.04 27.78
C LYS A 207 -19.53 -14.18 26.55
N ASN A 208 -18.97 -14.50 25.36
CA ASN A 208 -19.44 -14.11 24.00
C ASN A 208 -20.17 -12.75 23.86
N ASN A 209 -19.70 -11.72 24.58
CA ASN A 209 -20.44 -10.48 24.73
C ASN A 209 -20.00 -9.40 23.74
N LEU A 210 -18.84 -9.58 23.12
CA LEU A 210 -18.26 -8.65 22.17
C LEU A 210 -18.67 -9.04 20.73
N PRO A 211 -19.26 -8.11 19.95
CA PRO A 211 -19.52 -8.34 18.54
C PRO A 211 -18.20 -8.50 17.75
N THR A 212 -18.21 -9.33 16.72
CA THR A 212 -17.08 -9.52 15.79
C THR A 212 -16.55 -8.20 15.24
N LYS A 213 -17.43 -7.22 14.98
CA LYS A 213 -17.04 -5.88 14.52
C LYS A 213 -16.09 -5.17 15.49
N VAL A 214 -16.41 -5.15 16.79
CA VAL A 214 -15.55 -4.51 17.80
C VAL A 214 -14.27 -5.31 18.01
N PHE A 215 -14.35 -6.64 17.93
CA PHE A 215 -13.18 -7.50 17.99
C PHE A 215 -12.21 -7.22 16.83
N ASN A 216 -12.71 -7.14 15.60
CA ASN A 216 -11.94 -6.76 14.42
C ASN A 216 -11.38 -5.35 14.56
N GLN A 217 -12.13 -4.41 15.11
CA GLN A 217 -11.62 -3.04 15.31
C GLN A 217 -10.40 -2.96 16.24
N ILE A 218 -10.36 -3.80 17.29
CA ILE A 218 -9.19 -3.89 18.18
C ILE A 218 -8.00 -4.51 17.43
N LEU A 219 -8.24 -5.58 16.67
CA LEU A 219 -7.21 -6.21 15.86
C LEU A 219 -6.69 -5.26 14.76
N ASP A 220 -7.57 -4.53 14.10
CA ASP A 220 -7.23 -3.51 13.10
C ASP A 220 -6.35 -2.42 13.71
N PHE A 221 -6.70 -1.91 14.90
CA PHE A 221 -5.86 -0.95 15.62
C PHE A 221 -4.45 -1.48 15.87
N ILE A 222 -4.34 -2.70 16.42
CA ILE A 222 -3.04 -3.32 16.70
C ILE A 222 -2.26 -3.53 15.40
N TYR A 223 -2.89 -4.12 14.38
CA TYR A 223 -2.27 -4.41 13.10
C TYR A 223 -1.75 -3.15 12.41
N ASP A 224 -2.54 -2.07 12.38
CA ASP A 224 -2.21 -0.83 11.70
C ASP A 224 -1.05 -0.11 12.41
N PHE A 225 -1.12 0.07 13.73
CA PHE A 225 -0.05 0.71 14.49
C PHE A 225 1.24 -0.11 14.50
N SER A 226 1.16 -1.44 14.63
CA SER A 226 2.32 -2.33 14.52
C SER A 226 2.93 -2.35 13.12
N SER A 227 2.17 -2.00 12.08
CA SER A 227 2.70 -1.90 10.72
C SER A 227 3.57 -0.65 10.50
N GLU A 228 3.35 0.39 11.30
CA GLU A 228 4.01 1.70 11.17
C GLU A 228 5.14 1.92 12.20
N SER A 229 5.12 1.26 13.36
CA SER A 229 6.09 1.48 14.44
C SER A 229 6.54 0.20 15.13
N PHE A 230 7.86 0.01 15.20
CA PHE A 230 8.48 -1.04 16.02
C PHE A 230 8.35 -0.74 17.51
N GLU A 231 8.43 0.53 17.89
CA GLU A 231 8.23 0.99 19.28
C GLU A 231 6.83 0.62 19.80
N PHE A 232 5.82 0.66 18.93
CA PHE A 232 4.48 0.19 19.27
C PHE A 232 4.44 -1.32 19.48
N ILE A 233 5.12 -2.11 18.63
CA ILE A 233 5.24 -3.57 18.82
C ILE A 233 5.87 -3.87 20.19
N ASP A 234 6.95 -3.18 20.54
CA ASP A 234 7.63 -3.34 21.83
C ASP A 234 6.71 -2.95 23.00
N ALA A 235 6.00 -1.82 22.88
CA ALA A 235 5.03 -1.38 23.89
C ALA A 235 3.89 -2.40 24.09
N VAL A 236 3.41 -3.04 23.01
CA VAL A 236 2.45 -4.13 23.13
C VAL A 236 3.10 -5.34 23.79
N LYS A 237 4.32 -5.75 23.39
CA LYS A 237 5.07 -6.87 24.00
C LYS A 237 5.26 -6.71 25.52
N GLU A 238 5.46 -5.49 25.99
CA GLU A 238 5.58 -5.15 27.42
C GLU A 238 4.23 -5.14 28.16
N ASN A 239 3.10 -5.05 27.44
CA ASN A 239 1.75 -5.07 28.00
C ASN A 239 1.22 -6.52 28.15
N GLU A 240 1.46 -7.12 29.32
CA GLU A 240 1.11 -8.53 29.59
C GLU A 240 -0.36 -8.88 29.27
N PRO A 241 -1.38 -8.08 29.67
CA PRO A 241 -2.78 -8.42 29.37
C PRO A 241 -3.08 -8.53 27.88
N ILE A 242 -2.59 -7.60 27.06
CA ILE A 242 -2.82 -7.60 25.61
C ILE A 242 -2.03 -8.73 24.95
N MET A 243 -0.78 -8.97 25.37
CA MET A 243 0.05 -10.03 24.80
C MET A 243 -0.42 -11.44 25.13
N SER A 244 -0.90 -11.65 26.35
CA SER A 244 -1.51 -12.91 26.77
C SER A 244 -2.74 -13.21 25.91
N TRP A 245 -3.57 -12.18 25.67
CA TRP A 245 -4.69 -12.28 24.74
C TRP A 245 -4.23 -12.62 23.32
N LEU A 246 -3.28 -11.88 22.73
CA LEU A 246 -2.76 -12.16 21.38
C LEU A 246 -2.19 -13.57 21.24
N THR A 247 -1.42 -14.02 22.23
CA THR A 247 -0.82 -15.36 22.25
C THR A 247 -1.88 -16.46 22.30
N SER A 248 -3.00 -16.22 22.99
CA SER A 248 -4.15 -17.15 22.97
C SER A 248 -4.79 -17.25 21.58
N LEU A 249 -4.83 -16.13 20.82
CA LEU A 249 -5.34 -16.12 19.45
C LEU A 249 -4.41 -16.85 18.48
N PHE A 250 -3.09 -16.70 18.64
CA PHE A 250 -2.10 -17.36 17.78
C PHE A 250 -2.10 -18.88 17.96
N THR A 251 -2.38 -19.36 19.18
CA THR A 251 -2.32 -20.79 19.52
C THR A 251 -3.63 -21.53 19.26
N ASN A 252 -4.79 -20.89 19.40
CA ASN A 252 -6.10 -21.51 19.21
C ASN A 252 -7.04 -20.69 18.31
N PRO A 253 -6.66 -20.41 17.05
CA PRO A 253 -7.46 -19.55 16.16
C PRO A 253 -8.86 -20.13 15.87
N GLU A 254 -9.01 -21.46 15.82
CA GLU A 254 -10.28 -22.15 15.54
C GLU A 254 -11.34 -21.99 16.66
N SER A 255 -10.95 -21.55 17.84
CA SER A 255 -11.86 -21.36 18.98
C SER A 255 -12.68 -20.06 18.88
N LEU A 256 -12.38 -19.20 17.90
CA LEU A 256 -12.98 -17.88 17.75
C LEU A 256 -14.15 -17.93 16.75
N ASN A 257 -15.33 -17.42 17.15
CA ASN A 257 -16.44 -17.13 16.24
C ASN A 257 -16.17 -15.84 15.44
N GLY A 258 -15.04 -15.80 14.73
CA GLY A 258 -14.60 -14.68 13.88
C GLY A 258 -15.11 -14.80 12.45
N ASP A 259 -15.05 -13.69 11.70
CA ASP A 259 -15.21 -13.72 10.26
C ASP A 259 -13.85 -13.85 9.54
N VAL A 260 -13.87 -13.85 8.21
CA VAL A 260 -12.65 -14.00 7.40
C VAL A 260 -11.63 -12.90 7.66
N LEU A 261 -12.08 -11.69 8.01
CA LEU A 261 -11.21 -10.57 8.34
C LEU A 261 -10.55 -10.79 9.71
N THR A 262 -11.29 -11.32 10.69
CA THR A 262 -10.73 -11.70 11.99
C THR A 262 -9.50 -12.61 11.83
N GLU A 263 -9.64 -13.69 11.06
CA GLU A 263 -8.55 -14.66 10.84
C GLU A 263 -7.35 -14.00 10.15
N THR A 264 -7.61 -13.10 9.20
CA THR A 264 -6.60 -12.40 8.42
C THR A 264 -5.79 -11.44 9.28
N LEU A 265 -6.46 -10.67 10.14
CA LEU A 265 -5.81 -9.75 11.06
C LEU A 265 -4.96 -10.50 12.07
N ILE A 266 -5.44 -11.61 12.63
CA ILE A 266 -4.67 -12.44 13.56
C ILE A 266 -3.38 -12.93 12.89
N LYS A 267 -3.46 -13.43 11.65
CA LYS A 267 -2.28 -13.86 10.88
C LYS A 267 -1.32 -12.70 10.57
N GLY A 268 -1.86 -11.52 10.28
CA GLY A 268 -1.08 -10.32 10.04
C GLY A 268 -0.32 -9.84 11.27
N ILE A 269 -0.98 -9.78 12.42
CA ILE A 269 -0.37 -9.44 13.71
C ILE A 269 0.64 -10.52 14.10
N PHE A 270 0.32 -11.81 13.92
CA PHE A 270 1.26 -12.89 14.13
C PHE A 270 2.56 -12.66 13.33
N LEU A 271 2.45 -12.40 12.03
CA LEU A 271 3.62 -12.12 11.18
C LEU A 271 4.43 -10.91 11.68
N GLN A 272 3.77 -9.84 12.13
CA GLN A 272 4.45 -8.64 12.65
C GLN A 272 5.20 -8.88 13.97
N PHE A 273 4.65 -9.73 14.84
CA PHE A 273 5.18 -9.96 16.19
C PHE A 273 6.20 -11.09 16.28
N GLN A 274 6.35 -11.89 15.21
CA GLN A 274 7.32 -12.99 15.17
C GLN A 274 8.76 -12.55 14.88
N ASP A 275 9.04 -11.27 14.63
CA ASP A 275 10.38 -10.71 14.31
C ASP A 275 11.26 -11.68 13.49
N ASP A 276 12.34 -12.20 14.09
CA ASP A 276 13.30 -13.18 13.52
C ASP A 276 13.00 -14.64 13.91
N ASN A 277 11.97 -14.91 14.71
CA ASN A 277 11.63 -16.25 15.21
C ASN A 277 10.71 -17.04 14.26
N LEU A 278 10.32 -16.44 13.13
CA LEU A 278 9.46 -17.09 12.17
C LEU A 278 10.21 -18.26 11.50
N THR A 279 9.62 -19.45 11.54
CA THR A 279 10.16 -20.65 10.89
C THR A 279 9.64 -20.78 9.46
N ILE A 280 10.39 -21.47 8.59
CA ILE A 280 9.95 -21.67 7.20
C ILE A 280 8.63 -22.46 7.10
N SER A 281 8.38 -23.40 8.03
CA SER A 281 7.13 -24.15 8.08
C SER A 281 5.94 -23.26 8.44
N GLN A 282 6.13 -22.27 9.32
CA GLN A 282 5.10 -21.26 9.61
C GLN A 282 4.84 -20.38 8.39
N CYS A 283 5.88 -19.99 7.63
CA CYS A 283 5.71 -19.29 6.36
C CYS A 283 4.85 -20.09 5.37
N GLU A 284 5.14 -21.39 5.21
CA GLU A 284 4.38 -22.29 4.33
C GLU A 284 2.90 -22.38 4.75
N GLN A 285 2.62 -22.58 6.04
CA GLN A 285 1.25 -22.67 6.57
C GLN A 285 0.49 -21.34 6.42
N LEU A 286 1.14 -20.22 6.69
CA LEU A 286 0.56 -18.89 6.50
C LEU A 286 0.21 -18.66 5.03
N LEU A 287 1.13 -18.93 4.10
CA LEU A 287 0.89 -18.77 2.66
C LEU A 287 -0.24 -19.69 2.19
N SER A 288 -0.18 -20.99 2.50
CA SER A 288 -1.18 -21.97 2.06
C SER A 288 -2.58 -21.58 2.52
N SER A 289 -2.73 -21.16 3.77
CA SER A 289 -4.04 -20.79 4.32
C SER A 289 -4.56 -19.45 3.78
N LEU A 290 -3.71 -18.41 3.69
CA LEU A 290 -4.10 -17.10 3.17
C LEU A 290 -4.44 -17.13 1.69
N ILE A 291 -3.67 -17.85 0.87
CA ILE A 291 -3.92 -17.96 -0.56
C ILE A 291 -5.30 -18.60 -0.78
N LYS A 292 -5.60 -19.71 -0.10
CA LYS A 292 -6.90 -20.40 -0.22
C LYS A 292 -8.08 -19.50 0.17
N THR A 293 -8.03 -18.87 1.34
CA THR A 293 -9.15 -18.03 1.82
C THR A 293 -9.34 -16.78 0.95
N THR A 294 -8.24 -16.19 0.45
CA THR A 294 -8.29 -15.05 -0.48
C THR A 294 -8.85 -15.46 -1.84
N GLN A 295 -8.46 -16.63 -2.34
CA GLN A 295 -9.02 -17.18 -3.58
C GLN A 295 -10.52 -17.46 -3.47
N GLU A 296 -10.98 -18.01 -2.34
CA GLU A 296 -12.41 -18.22 -2.09
C GLU A 296 -13.18 -16.90 -2.03
N THR A 297 -12.65 -15.89 -1.33
CA THR A 297 -13.33 -14.58 -1.22
C THR A 297 -13.36 -13.84 -2.55
N SER A 298 -12.27 -13.90 -3.32
CA SER A 298 -12.15 -13.26 -4.64
C SER A 298 -13.08 -13.83 -5.71
N LEU A 299 -13.67 -15.02 -5.52
CA LEU A 299 -14.76 -15.52 -6.37
C LEU A 299 -15.98 -14.58 -6.36
N SER A 300 -16.14 -13.78 -5.32
CA SER A 300 -17.23 -12.82 -5.18
C SER A 300 -16.83 -11.37 -5.50
N LEU A 301 -15.68 -11.13 -6.13
CA LEU A 301 -15.13 -9.78 -6.35
C LEU A 301 -16.09 -8.87 -7.12
N GLU A 302 -16.66 -9.32 -8.24
CA GLU A 302 -17.65 -8.53 -9.00
C GLU A 302 -18.85 -8.11 -8.14
N LYS A 303 -19.30 -9.01 -7.25
CA LYS A 303 -20.40 -8.73 -6.33
C LYS A 303 -19.97 -7.73 -5.25
N ILE A 304 -18.75 -7.86 -4.71
CA ILE A 304 -18.18 -6.94 -3.73
C ILE A 304 -18.14 -5.53 -4.33
N GLU A 305 -17.58 -5.37 -5.53
CA GLU A 305 -17.51 -4.09 -6.24
C GLU A 305 -18.90 -3.49 -6.49
N ARG A 306 -19.86 -4.33 -6.91
CA ARG A 306 -21.25 -3.90 -7.11
C ARG A 306 -21.90 -3.40 -5.82
N ASP A 307 -21.75 -4.13 -4.72
CA ASP A 307 -22.32 -3.78 -3.42
C ASP A 307 -21.66 -2.54 -2.79
N LEU A 308 -20.47 -2.13 -3.25
CA LEU A 308 -19.77 -0.90 -2.86
C LEU A 308 -20.04 0.29 -3.78
N SER A 309 -20.46 0.05 -5.02
CA SER A 309 -20.73 1.12 -5.99
C SER A 309 -21.84 2.07 -5.54
N VAL A 310 -21.59 3.38 -5.66
CA VAL A 310 -22.53 4.47 -5.27
C VAL A 310 -23.55 4.75 -6.39
N THR A 311 -23.20 4.44 -7.65
CA THR A 311 -23.86 4.98 -8.84
C THR A 311 -25.18 4.32 -9.26
N ILE A 312 -25.51 3.11 -8.80
CA ILE A 312 -26.62 2.33 -9.38
C ILE A 312 -27.92 2.40 -8.55
N GLU A 313 -27.86 2.63 -7.24
CA GLU A 313 -29.04 2.49 -6.34
C GLU A 313 -29.52 3.81 -5.72
N ASP A 314 -28.71 4.88 -5.70
CA ASP A 314 -29.10 6.20 -5.15
C ASP A 314 -30.18 6.90 -5.97
N GLU A 315 -30.18 6.76 -7.30
CA GLU A 315 -31.27 7.31 -8.13
C GLU A 315 -32.61 6.63 -7.83
N GLU A 316 -32.64 5.34 -7.49
CA GLU A 316 -33.87 4.64 -7.13
C GLU A 316 -34.32 4.93 -5.70
N LEU A 317 -33.38 5.01 -4.74
CA LEU A 317 -33.66 5.35 -3.34
C LEU A 317 -34.16 6.80 -3.19
N ILE A 318 -33.58 7.75 -3.93
CA ILE A 318 -34.03 9.15 -3.96
C ILE A 318 -35.42 9.26 -4.61
N LYS A 319 -35.69 8.52 -5.70
CA LYS A 319 -37.00 8.53 -6.39
C LYS A 319 -38.12 7.86 -5.59
N GLN A 320 -37.81 6.92 -4.68
CA GLN A 320 -38.80 6.14 -3.92
C GLN A 320 -39.05 6.62 -2.47
N SER A 321 -38.41 7.72 -2.06
CA SER A 321 -38.57 8.36 -0.73
C SER A 321 -40.02 8.78 -0.37
N ASN A 322 -40.98 8.66 -1.30
CA ASN A 322 -42.40 8.95 -1.07
C ASN A 322 -43.21 7.79 -0.43
N ASN A 323 -42.65 6.59 -0.23
CA ASN A 323 -43.35 5.44 0.38
C ASN A 323 -42.60 4.86 1.59
N ILE A 324 -42.88 5.42 2.77
CA ILE A 324 -42.09 5.31 4.02
C ILE A 324 -42.01 3.88 4.61
N ALA A 325 -42.93 2.96 4.29
CA ALA A 325 -43.00 1.65 4.94
C ALA A 325 -42.03 0.57 4.39
N ASN A 326 -41.65 0.63 3.11
CA ASN A 326 -40.76 -0.35 2.46
C ASN A 326 -39.30 0.13 2.32
N THR A 327 -39.03 1.39 2.67
CA THR A 327 -37.70 2.00 2.53
C THR A 327 -36.74 1.57 3.64
N GLY A 328 -37.24 1.37 4.86
CA GLY A 328 -36.40 1.06 6.04
C GLY A 328 -35.75 -0.32 6.03
N GLU A 329 -36.45 -1.36 5.57
CA GLU A 329 -35.87 -2.72 5.48
C GLU A 329 -34.85 -2.82 4.34
N LYS A 330 -35.16 -2.24 3.18
CA LYS A 330 -34.24 -2.20 2.04
C LYS A 330 -32.97 -1.40 2.34
N LEU A 331 -33.09 -0.30 3.09
CA LEU A 331 -31.93 0.48 3.54
C LEU A 331 -31.04 -0.32 4.50
N LYS A 332 -31.64 -1.05 5.45
CA LYS A 332 -30.89 -1.94 6.36
C LYS A 332 -30.18 -3.07 5.62
N ASP A 333 -30.86 -3.70 4.65
CA ASP A 333 -30.26 -4.75 3.82
C ASP A 333 -29.13 -4.20 2.94
N TYR A 334 -29.28 -2.99 2.41
CA TYR A 334 -28.22 -2.29 1.67
C TYR A 334 -26.98 -2.03 2.56
N THR A 335 -27.16 -1.39 3.71
CA THR A 335 -26.05 -1.11 4.65
C THR A 335 -25.35 -2.39 5.10
N LYS A 336 -26.11 -3.47 5.32
CA LYS A 336 -25.55 -4.78 5.67
C LYS A 336 -24.74 -5.41 4.52
N ARG A 337 -25.24 -5.35 3.28
CA ARG A 337 -24.50 -5.82 2.09
C ARG A 337 -23.20 -5.06 1.93
N ARG A 338 -23.25 -3.72 2.00
CA ARG A 338 -22.08 -2.83 1.89
C ARG A 338 -21.05 -3.12 2.97
N SER A 339 -21.48 -3.26 4.23
CA SER A 339 -20.58 -3.62 5.34
C SER A 339 -19.90 -4.98 5.14
N LEU A 340 -20.63 -6.00 4.67
CA LEU A 340 -20.04 -7.31 4.35
C LEU A 340 -19.07 -7.23 3.16
N ALA A 341 -19.38 -6.41 2.16
CA ALA A 341 -18.51 -6.18 1.02
C ALA A 341 -17.20 -5.48 1.45
N GLN A 342 -17.27 -4.49 2.36
CA GLN A 342 -16.10 -3.83 2.94
C GLN A 342 -15.19 -4.81 3.69
N ILE A 343 -15.77 -5.67 4.55
CA ILE A 343 -15.02 -6.69 5.29
C ILE A 343 -14.26 -7.62 4.33
N LYS A 344 -14.93 -8.08 3.27
CA LYS A 344 -14.30 -8.95 2.26
C LYS A 344 -13.22 -8.24 1.44
N LEU A 345 -13.42 -6.97 1.11
CA LEU A 345 -12.44 -6.17 0.40
C LEU A 345 -11.18 -6.00 1.26
N GLN A 346 -11.35 -5.59 2.52
CA GLN A 346 -10.28 -5.41 3.48
C GLN A 346 -9.52 -6.72 3.73
N HIS A 347 -10.24 -7.86 3.82
CA HIS A 347 -9.61 -9.18 3.87
C HIS A 347 -8.68 -9.43 2.67
N ILE A 348 -9.13 -9.17 1.43
CA ILE A 348 -8.29 -9.37 0.24
C ILE A 348 -7.05 -8.46 0.30
N GLU A 349 -7.24 -7.17 0.59
CA GLU A 349 -6.12 -6.21 0.64
C GLU A 349 -5.06 -6.59 1.67
N ILE A 350 -5.49 -6.87 2.91
CA ILE A 350 -4.58 -7.25 3.99
C ILE A 350 -3.93 -8.59 3.67
N SER A 351 -4.65 -9.55 3.07
CA SER A 351 -4.07 -10.86 2.73
C SER A 351 -2.97 -10.74 1.67
N LEU A 352 -3.13 -9.89 0.66
CA LEU A 352 -2.08 -9.62 -0.33
C LEU A 352 -0.84 -8.98 0.32
N ASP A 353 -1.04 -8.07 1.27
CA ASP A 353 0.05 -7.43 2.01
C ASP A 353 0.78 -8.44 2.94
N ILE A 354 0.04 -9.36 3.58
CA ILE A 354 0.62 -10.44 4.40
C ILE A 354 1.36 -11.45 3.52
N ILE A 355 0.79 -11.91 2.40
CA ILE A 355 1.45 -12.83 1.46
C ILE A 355 2.80 -12.25 1.01
N THR A 356 2.82 -10.96 0.66
CA THR A 356 4.06 -10.24 0.33
C THR A 356 5.07 -10.32 1.48
N GLY A 357 4.64 -9.98 2.70
CA GLY A 357 5.50 -10.00 3.88
C GLY A 357 6.02 -11.40 4.25
N THR A 358 5.21 -12.43 4.05
CA THR A 358 5.62 -13.82 4.31
C THR A 358 6.66 -14.30 3.30
N ILE A 359 6.54 -13.93 2.01
CA ILE A 359 7.58 -14.23 1.00
C ILE A 359 8.89 -13.49 1.33
N GLU A 360 8.81 -12.22 1.74
CA GLU A 360 9.99 -11.46 2.20
C GLU A 360 10.65 -12.14 3.40
N SER A 361 9.86 -12.58 4.38
CA SER A 361 10.37 -13.26 5.58
C SER A 361 11.03 -14.59 5.22
N ALA A 362 10.41 -15.38 4.33
CA ALA A 362 11.00 -16.62 3.81
C ALA A 362 12.34 -16.37 3.10
N ALA A 363 12.46 -15.30 2.31
CA ALA A 363 13.70 -14.92 1.67
C ALA A 363 14.79 -14.52 2.68
N ILE A 364 14.43 -13.76 3.72
CA ILE A 364 15.36 -13.36 4.79
C ILE A 364 15.91 -14.62 5.49
N ILE A 365 15.04 -15.53 5.91
CA ILE A 365 15.40 -16.80 6.55
C ILE A 365 16.37 -17.61 5.67
N MET A 366 16.09 -17.68 4.37
CA MET A 366 16.95 -18.37 3.40
C MET A 366 18.35 -17.73 3.32
N THR A 367 18.43 -16.39 3.26
CA THR A 367 19.72 -15.69 3.18
C THR A 367 20.53 -15.72 4.48
N SER A 368 19.89 -15.81 5.65
CA SER A 368 20.58 -15.90 6.94
C SER A 368 21.14 -17.30 7.22
N ASN A 369 20.45 -18.35 6.76
CA ASN A 369 20.75 -19.74 7.09
C ASN A 369 21.80 -20.38 6.15
N ASN A 370 22.87 -19.64 5.82
CA ASN A 370 23.94 -20.03 4.88
C ASN A 370 24.60 -21.42 5.08
N ASN A 371 24.20 -22.27 6.05
CA ASN A 371 24.67 -23.65 6.26
C ASN A 371 23.74 -24.59 7.10
N THR A 372 22.43 -24.32 7.30
CA THR A 372 21.54 -25.21 8.08
C THR A 372 20.44 -25.88 7.25
N THR A 373 20.22 -27.17 7.52
CA THR A 373 19.24 -28.06 6.88
C THR A 373 17.78 -27.72 7.25
N GLU A 374 17.32 -26.50 7.05
CA GLU A 374 15.88 -26.26 6.92
C GLU A 374 15.45 -26.68 5.51
N ASP A 375 14.45 -27.56 5.43
CA ASP A 375 13.95 -28.04 4.15
C ASP A 375 13.01 -27.00 3.52
N PHE A 376 13.51 -26.26 2.53
CA PHE A 376 12.73 -25.28 1.75
C PHE A 376 11.84 -25.94 0.68
N ASN A 377 11.89 -27.27 0.50
CA ASN A 377 11.12 -27.94 -0.55
C ASN A 377 9.61 -27.74 -0.38
N GLY A 378 9.09 -27.74 0.85
CA GLY A 378 7.67 -27.55 1.14
C GLY A 378 7.15 -26.22 0.59
N ILE A 379 7.79 -25.11 0.99
CA ILE A 379 7.42 -23.77 0.52
C ILE A 379 7.72 -23.58 -0.97
N ASN A 380 8.83 -24.11 -1.50
CA ASN A 380 9.14 -23.99 -2.93
C ASN A 380 8.11 -24.71 -3.79
N ASN A 381 7.67 -25.91 -3.39
CA ASN A 381 6.60 -26.63 -4.08
C ASN A 381 5.26 -25.88 -4.02
N LEU A 382 4.93 -25.26 -2.87
CA LEU A 382 3.75 -24.42 -2.74
C LEU A 382 3.80 -23.20 -3.69
N LEU A 383 4.96 -22.57 -3.82
CA LEU A 383 5.15 -21.38 -4.66
C LEU A 383 5.22 -21.70 -6.16
N LEU A 384 5.63 -22.92 -6.52
CA LEU A 384 5.60 -23.45 -7.89
C LEU A 384 4.23 -24.00 -8.30
N ASP A 385 3.31 -24.24 -7.35
CA ASP A 385 1.97 -24.73 -7.67
C ASP A 385 1.17 -23.67 -8.45
N PRO A 386 0.77 -23.96 -9.70
CA PRO A 386 0.03 -23.00 -10.54
C PRO A 386 -1.34 -22.63 -9.96
N THR A 387 -1.91 -23.47 -9.09
CA THR A 387 -3.19 -23.22 -8.42
C THR A 387 -3.07 -22.27 -7.23
N MET A 388 -1.85 -21.90 -6.82
CA MET A 388 -1.61 -21.02 -5.67
C MET A 388 -1.46 -19.55 -6.09
N ILE A 389 -0.24 -19.02 -6.05
CA ILE A 389 0.02 -17.60 -6.35
C ILE A 389 -0.37 -17.24 -7.81
N PRO A 390 -0.03 -18.01 -8.85
CA PRO A 390 -0.33 -17.62 -10.23
C PRO A 390 -1.83 -17.41 -10.47
N GLN A 391 -2.65 -18.36 -10.03
CA GLN A 391 -4.11 -18.25 -10.14
C GLN A 391 -4.68 -17.09 -9.31
N LEU A 392 -4.14 -16.83 -8.12
CA LEU A 392 -4.54 -15.70 -7.29
C LEU A 392 -4.25 -14.37 -8.00
N LEU A 393 -3.03 -14.21 -8.52
CA LEU A 393 -2.62 -13.00 -9.24
C LEU A 393 -3.48 -12.75 -10.47
N LEU A 394 -3.72 -13.78 -11.29
CA LEU A 394 -4.55 -13.65 -12.49
C LEU A 394 -5.98 -13.18 -12.19
N ARG A 395 -6.56 -13.60 -11.07
CA ARG A 395 -7.91 -13.18 -10.68
C ARG A 395 -7.97 -11.76 -10.14
N LEU A 396 -6.92 -11.32 -9.45
CA LEU A 396 -6.91 -10.06 -8.71
C LEU A 396 -6.17 -8.93 -9.43
N PHE A 397 -5.48 -9.21 -10.53
CA PHE A 397 -4.57 -8.26 -11.19
C PHE A 397 -5.24 -6.93 -11.55
N ASP A 398 -6.45 -6.96 -12.12
CA ASP A 398 -7.12 -5.75 -12.59
C ASP A 398 -7.61 -4.87 -11.42
N ALA A 399 -8.07 -5.48 -10.32
CA ALA A 399 -8.58 -4.77 -9.14
C ALA A 399 -7.46 -4.35 -8.16
N PHE A 400 -6.36 -5.10 -8.09
CA PHE A 400 -5.28 -4.91 -7.10
C PHE A 400 -3.89 -4.86 -7.76
N THR A 401 -3.78 -4.21 -8.92
CA THR A 401 -2.59 -4.21 -9.78
C THR A 401 -1.28 -3.97 -9.03
N ALA A 402 -1.20 -2.89 -8.23
CA ALA A 402 0.01 -2.56 -7.49
C ALA A 402 0.43 -3.68 -6.52
N ARG A 403 -0.51 -4.23 -5.75
CA ARG A 403 -0.25 -5.33 -4.79
C ARG A 403 0.14 -6.61 -5.52
N CYS A 404 -0.55 -6.94 -6.61
CA CYS A 404 -0.21 -8.10 -7.44
C CYS A 404 1.21 -7.99 -8.02
N LEU A 405 1.62 -6.81 -8.49
CA LEU A 405 2.98 -6.57 -8.99
C LEU A 405 4.03 -6.69 -7.89
N ILE A 406 3.74 -6.25 -6.67
CA ILE A 406 4.65 -6.38 -5.52
C ILE A 406 4.84 -7.85 -5.14
N ILE A 407 3.75 -8.62 -5.00
CA ILE A 407 3.81 -10.07 -4.75
C ILE A 407 4.61 -10.75 -5.84
N TRP A 408 4.31 -10.45 -7.11
CA TRP A 408 4.99 -11.07 -8.24
C TRP A 408 6.49 -10.76 -8.26
N ASN A 409 6.86 -9.50 -8.02
CA ASN A 409 8.26 -9.09 -7.92
C ASN A 409 8.99 -9.81 -6.78
N ASN A 410 8.37 -9.92 -5.60
CA ASN A 410 8.99 -10.56 -4.45
C ASN A 410 9.10 -12.08 -4.63
N LEU A 411 8.11 -12.71 -5.26
CA LEU A 411 8.20 -14.12 -5.65
C LEU A 411 9.33 -14.36 -6.65
N LEU A 412 9.47 -13.51 -7.68
CA LEU A 412 10.56 -13.62 -8.65
C LEU A 412 11.94 -13.49 -7.98
N TRP A 413 12.10 -12.55 -7.05
CA TRP A 413 13.35 -12.41 -6.29
C TRP A 413 13.63 -13.64 -5.43
N TYR A 414 12.62 -14.12 -4.69
CA TYR A 414 12.76 -15.33 -3.86
C TYR A 414 13.15 -16.53 -4.73
N ALA A 415 12.49 -16.73 -5.87
CA ALA A 415 12.77 -17.84 -6.76
C ALA A 415 14.15 -17.75 -7.42
N LEU A 416 14.62 -16.53 -7.74
CA LEU A 416 15.98 -16.30 -8.22
C LEU A 416 17.00 -16.74 -7.17
N ASP A 417 16.83 -16.29 -5.92
CA ASP A 417 17.77 -16.58 -4.83
C ASP A 417 17.69 -18.07 -4.39
N ALA A 418 16.51 -18.67 -4.43
CA ALA A 418 16.26 -20.08 -4.09
C ALA A 418 16.62 -21.06 -5.22
N GLY A 419 17.00 -20.56 -6.40
CA GLY A 419 17.46 -21.38 -7.51
C GLY A 419 16.38 -22.13 -8.30
N PHE A 420 15.11 -21.72 -8.19
CA PHE A 420 14.00 -22.28 -8.99
C PHE A 420 13.33 -21.26 -9.93
N GLY A 421 13.99 -20.11 -10.16
CA GLY A 421 13.45 -19.01 -10.97
C GLY A 421 13.11 -19.40 -12.41
N VAL A 422 13.87 -20.33 -13.02
CA VAL A 422 13.64 -20.78 -14.40
C VAL A 422 12.40 -21.66 -14.47
N GLU A 423 12.27 -22.61 -13.56
CA GLU A 423 11.10 -23.47 -13.37
C GLU A 423 9.85 -22.62 -13.12
N LEU A 424 9.99 -21.55 -12.35
CA LEU A 424 8.93 -20.60 -12.14
C LEU A 424 8.54 -19.95 -13.48
N VAL A 425 9.42 -19.18 -14.13
CA VAL A 425 9.02 -18.38 -15.30
C VAL A 425 8.60 -19.19 -16.54
N THR A 426 8.81 -20.50 -16.54
CA THR A 426 8.40 -21.43 -17.60
C THR A 426 6.98 -21.98 -17.44
N LEU A 427 6.30 -21.78 -16.30
CA LEU A 427 4.91 -22.25 -16.15
C LEU A 427 3.96 -21.55 -17.13
N PRO A 428 2.99 -22.27 -17.72
CA PRO A 428 2.04 -21.71 -18.69
C PRO A 428 1.24 -20.51 -18.18
N GLU A 429 0.86 -20.52 -16.91
CA GLU A 429 0.04 -19.50 -16.25
C GLU A 429 0.76 -18.14 -16.21
N TYR A 430 2.09 -18.12 -16.17
CA TYR A 430 2.85 -16.87 -16.16
C TYR A 430 2.78 -16.12 -17.48
N LYS A 431 2.55 -16.79 -18.60
CA LYS A 431 2.32 -16.10 -19.87
C LYS A 431 1.13 -15.14 -19.75
N LEU A 432 0.06 -15.55 -19.07
CA LEU A 432 -1.13 -14.73 -18.85
C LEU A 432 -0.85 -13.55 -17.90
N ILE A 433 0.02 -13.75 -16.91
CA ILE A 433 0.46 -12.67 -16.00
C ILE A 433 1.28 -11.65 -16.79
N TRP A 434 2.22 -12.10 -17.62
CA TRP A 434 3.01 -11.21 -18.48
C TRP A 434 2.13 -10.44 -19.47
N ASP A 435 1.16 -11.11 -20.10
CA ASP A 435 0.18 -10.44 -20.97
C ASP A 435 -0.55 -9.31 -20.22
N SER A 436 -0.88 -9.52 -18.95
CA SER A 436 -1.52 -8.51 -18.10
C SER A 436 -0.57 -7.35 -17.77
N ILE A 437 0.69 -7.64 -17.43
CA ILE A 437 1.74 -6.64 -17.16
C ILE A 437 2.03 -5.77 -18.39
N PHE A 438 2.13 -6.36 -19.58
CA PHE A 438 2.41 -5.64 -20.81
C PHE A 438 1.21 -4.87 -21.36
N LYS A 439 -0.03 -5.24 -20.98
CA LYS A 439 -1.25 -4.45 -21.27
C LYS A 439 -1.35 -3.15 -20.46
N LEU A 440 -0.66 -3.03 -19.34
CA LEU A 440 -0.69 -1.82 -18.52
C LEU A 440 -0.22 -0.60 -19.32
N ASN A 441 -1.04 0.43 -19.35
CA ASN A 441 -0.76 1.68 -20.07
C ASN A 441 0.10 2.62 -19.21
N ASP A 442 1.34 2.82 -19.62
CA ASP A 442 2.26 3.72 -18.93
C ASP A 442 1.76 5.17 -18.81
N GLU A 443 1.08 5.69 -19.83
CA GLU A 443 0.58 7.07 -19.85
C GLU A 443 -0.61 7.27 -18.89
N GLU A 444 -1.38 6.21 -18.63
CA GLU A 444 -2.46 6.25 -17.64
C GLU A 444 -1.87 6.31 -16.23
N PHE A 445 -0.94 5.38 -15.92
CA PHE A 445 -0.45 5.20 -14.56
C PHE A 445 0.58 6.24 -14.14
N ILE A 446 1.26 6.94 -15.05
CA ILE A 446 2.22 7.98 -14.69
C ILE A 446 1.59 9.11 -13.85
N ASN A 447 0.31 9.41 -14.09
CA ASN A 447 -0.43 10.44 -13.35
C ASN A 447 -1.36 9.87 -12.28
N LYS A 448 -1.73 8.60 -12.39
CA LYS A 448 -2.71 7.93 -11.52
C LYS A 448 -2.05 7.22 -10.34
N ASP A 449 -1.03 6.40 -10.62
CA ASP A 449 -0.29 5.62 -9.63
C ASP A 449 1.08 5.18 -10.20
N ILE A 450 2.11 5.97 -9.91
CA ILE A 450 3.49 5.70 -10.33
C ILE A 450 4.00 4.37 -9.74
N GLY A 451 3.46 3.94 -8.59
CA GLY A 451 3.79 2.68 -7.94
C GLY A 451 3.52 1.46 -8.83
N VAL A 452 2.47 1.51 -9.65
CA VAL A 452 2.18 0.47 -10.66
C VAL A 452 3.29 0.37 -11.69
N LEU A 453 3.84 1.50 -12.16
CA LEU A 453 4.95 1.50 -13.11
C LEU A 453 6.24 1.01 -12.46
N ILE A 454 6.53 1.44 -11.24
CA ILE A 454 7.68 0.91 -10.49
C ILE A 454 7.56 -0.60 -10.35
N GLY A 455 6.37 -1.11 -10.00
CA GLY A 455 6.08 -2.55 -9.93
C GLY A 455 6.31 -3.26 -11.26
N LYS A 456 5.73 -2.74 -12.35
CA LYS A 456 5.85 -3.29 -13.72
C LYS A 456 7.31 -3.43 -14.16
N TYR A 457 8.11 -2.38 -13.99
CA TYR A 457 9.50 -2.43 -14.45
C TYR A 457 10.41 -3.16 -13.46
N SER A 458 10.03 -3.25 -12.18
CA SER A 458 10.71 -4.12 -11.23
C SER A 458 10.51 -5.59 -11.58
N THR A 459 9.30 -6.04 -11.89
CA THR A 459 9.05 -7.44 -12.29
C THR A 459 9.79 -7.80 -13.57
N ILE A 460 9.78 -6.93 -14.58
CA ILE A 460 10.56 -7.12 -15.82
C ILE A 460 12.05 -7.22 -15.51
N TRP A 461 12.58 -6.38 -14.63
CA TRP A 461 13.99 -6.42 -14.26
C TRP A 461 14.41 -7.77 -13.64
N VAL A 462 13.65 -8.27 -12.67
CA VAL A 462 13.98 -9.57 -12.03
C VAL A 462 13.82 -10.72 -13.00
N PHE A 463 12.78 -10.69 -13.84
CA PHE A 463 12.62 -11.66 -14.91
C PHE A 463 13.87 -11.71 -15.81
N LEU A 464 14.39 -10.56 -16.24
CA LEU A 464 15.60 -10.53 -17.05
C LEU A 464 16.83 -11.05 -16.28
N LYS A 465 16.93 -10.80 -14.97
CA LYS A 465 17.99 -11.40 -14.13
C LYS A 465 17.88 -12.93 -14.08
N ILE A 466 16.67 -13.50 -14.00
CA ILE A 466 16.45 -14.95 -14.11
C ILE A 466 16.87 -15.45 -15.49
N ILE A 467 16.51 -14.76 -16.57
CA ILE A 467 16.94 -15.16 -17.92
C ILE A 467 18.47 -15.18 -18.05
N MET A 468 19.18 -14.25 -17.41
CA MET A 468 20.64 -14.21 -17.40
C MET A 468 21.30 -15.40 -16.69
N THR A 469 20.58 -16.17 -15.86
CA THR A 469 21.12 -17.38 -15.22
C THR A 469 21.04 -18.61 -16.13
N ILE A 470 20.30 -18.54 -17.23
CA ILE A 470 20.11 -19.65 -18.17
C ILE A 470 21.36 -19.80 -19.04
N ALA A 471 22.05 -20.93 -18.91
CA ALA A 471 23.25 -21.21 -19.70
C ALA A 471 22.96 -21.46 -21.19
N ASN A 472 21.79 -22.01 -21.51
CA ASN A 472 21.38 -22.30 -22.88
C ASN A 472 20.78 -21.05 -23.56
N LYS A 473 21.52 -20.51 -24.53
CA LYS A 473 21.12 -19.31 -25.28
C LYS A 473 19.78 -19.49 -26.00
N ASP A 474 19.51 -20.65 -26.58
CA ASP A 474 18.27 -20.88 -27.32
C ASP A 474 17.04 -20.85 -26.41
N GLU A 475 17.16 -21.43 -25.20
CA GLU A 475 16.12 -21.40 -24.18
C GLU A 475 15.88 -19.97 -23.66
N SER A 476 16.95 -19.21 -23.39
CA SER A 476 16.85 -17.81 -22.99
C SER A 476 16.17 -16.95 -24.06
N ASN A 477 16.50 -17.18 -25.33
CA ASN A 477 15.91 -16.48 -26.48
C ASN A 477 14.43 -16.83 -26.65
N GLN A 478 14.06 -18.10 -26.47
CA GLN A 478 12.67 -18.53 -26.54
C GLN A 478 11.81 -17.86 -25.46
N LEU A 479 12.32 -17.77 -24.22
CA LEU A 479 11.61 -17.09 -23.14
C LEU A 479 11.48 -15.59 -23.38
N LEU A 480 12.52 -14.91 -23.87
CA LEU A 480 12.45 -13.51 -24.28
C LEU A 480 11.47 -13.30 -25.44
N GLN A 481 11.41 -14.23 -26.38
CA GLN A 481 10.48 -14.17 -27.50
C GLN A 481 9.03 -14.30 -27.03
N ASN A 482 8.76 -15.18 -26.07
CA ASN A 482 7.42 -15.39 -25.52
C ASN A 482 6.82 -14.13 -24.89
N VAL A 483 7.64 -13.28 -24.29
CA VAL A 483 7.23 -11.99 -23.69
C VAL A 483 7.47 -10.79 -24.62
N GLY A 484 7.89 -11.03 -25.87
CA GLY A 484 8.10 -9.98 -26.86
C GLY A 484 9.29 -9.05 -26.57
N LEU A 485 10.29 -9.49 -25.82
CA LEU A 485 11.48 -8.70 -25.49
C LEU A 485 12.72 -9.05 -26.33
N LEU A 486 12.74 -10.20 -27.00
CA LEU A 486 13.88 -10.62 -27.82
C LEU A 486 14.17 -9.59 -28.93
N ASN A 487 15.36 -8.98 -28.92
CA ASN A 487 15.82 -8.02 -29.92
C ASN A 487 14.85 -6.85 -30.16
N ASN A 488 14.04 -6.48 -29.16
CA ASN A 488 12.98 -5.48 -29.33
C ASN A 488 13.52 -4.05 -29.18
N SER A 489 14.06 -3.50 -30.26
CA SER A 489 14.58 -2.11 -30.30
C SER A 489 13.50 -1.04 -30.03
N ASN A 490 12.23 -1.31 -30.35
CA ASN A 490 11.13 -0.38 -30.06
C ASN A 490 10.88 -0.25 -28.55
N PHE A 491 10.89 -1.38 -27.83
CA PHE A 491 10.77 -1.39 -26.37
C PHE A 491 11.93 -0.61 -25.72
N ILE A 492 13.16 -0.84 -26.18
CA ILE A 492 14.36 -0.13 -25.71
C ILE A 492 14.22 1.38 -25.98
N THR A 493 13.87 1.77 -27.20
CA THR A 493 13.68 3.18 -27.56
C THR A 493 12.58 3.83 -26.72
N GLY A 494 11.50 3.09 -26.44
CA GLY A 494 10.44 3.54 -25.54
C GLY A 494 10.94 3.83 -24.12
N LEU A 495 11.77 2.94 -23.55
CA LEU A 495 12.42 3.15 -22.25
C LEU A 495 13.39 4.33 -22.26
N GLN A 496 14.20 4.44 -23.31
CA GLN A 496 15.15 5.55 -23.49
C GLN A 496 14.42 6.90 -23.50
N ASN A 497 13.32 7.00 -24.24
CA ASN A 497 12.49 8.20 -24.29
C ASN A 497 11.86 8.51 -22.93
N LYS A 498 11.34 7.51 -22.21
CA LYS A 498 10.76 7.70 -20.87
C LYS A 498 11.79 8.19 -19.87
N LEU A 499 13.03 7.70 -19.94
CA LEU A 499 14.13 8.16 -19.10
C LEU A 499 14.51 9.63 -19.35
N ILE A 500 14.39 10.10 -20.60
CA ILE A 500 14.56 11.51 -20.97
C ILE A 500 13.38 12.37 -20.49
N ILE A 501 12.14 11.97 -20.80
CA ILE A 501 10.91 12.78 -20.64
C ILE A 501 10.52 12.99 -19.17
N THR A 502 10.82 12.03 -18.28
CA THR A 502 10.53 12.12 -16.83
C THR A 502 11.33 13.22 -16.09
N THR A 503 11.79 14.25 -16.80
CA THR A 503 12.45 15.45 -16.26
C THR A 503 11.55 16.71 -16.35
N SER A 504 10.27 16.59 -16.69
CA SER A 504 9.41 17.75 -17.02
C SER A 504 8.06 17.87 -16.30
N GLY A 505 7.91 17.29 -15.10
CA GLY A 505 6.71 17.47 -14.25
C GLY A 505 7.05 18.19 -12.94
N THR A 506 6.69 19.46 -12.83
CA THR A 506 6.57 20.31 -11.62
C THR A 506 7.22 19.81 -10.33
N ALA A 507 8.32 20.48 -9.93
CA ALA A 507 9.03 20.29 -8.66
C ALA A 507 8.23 20.70 -7.39
N ASP A 508 6.90 20.67 -7.42
CA ASP A 508 6.03 20.89 -6.28
C ASP A 508 5.15 19.65 -6.08
N ASN A 509 5.28 19.04 -4.91
CA ASN A 509 4.57 17.88 -4.34
C ASN A 509 5.26 16.51 -4.50
N GLY A 510 5.72 15.95 -3.36
CA GLY A 510 5.69 14.51 -2.99
C GLY A 510 6.37 13.43 -3.84
N ASN A 511 6.44 13.56 -5.16
CA ASN A 511 6.63 12.47 -6.12
C ASN A 511 8.04 12.37 -6.70
N ALA A 512 8.91 13.35 -6.43
CA ALA A 512 10.28 13.39 -6.98
C ALA A 512 11.11 12.12 -6.66
N ASN A 513 10.89 11.51 -5.49
CA ASN A 513 11.56 10.27 -5.11
C ASN A 513 11.03 9.05 -5.89
N GLU A 514 9.75 9.01 -6.20
CA GLU A 514 9.14 7.91 -6.96
C GLU A 514 9.53 7.99 -8.44
N ASP A 515 9.66 9.20 -8.99
CA ASP A 515 10.21 9.41 -10.34
C ASP A 515 11.67 8.93 -10.44
N LEU A 516 12.49 9.21 -9.43
CA LEU A 516 13.86 8.71 -9.37
C LEU A 516 13.91 7.18 -9.26
N GLU A 517 13.05 6.59 -8.42
CA GLU A 517 12.92 5.15 -8.28
C GLU A 517 12.50 4.49 -9.60
N LEU A 518 11.54 5.07 -10.32
CA LEU A 518 11.10 4.58 -11.63
C LEU A 518 12.21 4.66 -12.69
N LYS A 519 12.96 5.78 -12.73
CA LYS A 519 14.13 5.91 -13.61
C LYS A 519 15.17 4.85 -13.33
N GLN A 520 15.43 4.56 -12.05
CA GLN A 520 16.35 3.49 -11.67
C GLN A 520 15.89 2.15 -12.25
N LYS A 521 14.58 1.84 -12.23
CA LYS A 521 14.06 0.62 -12.87
C LYS A 521 14.27 0.59 -14.38
N TYR A 522 14.08 1.71 -15.07
CA TYR A 522 14.38 1.79 -16.51
C TYR A 522 15.85 1.49 -16.80
N VAL A 523 16.76 2.08 -16.03
CA VAL A 523 18.21 1.81 -16.16
C VAL A 523 18.50 0.33 -15.90
N SER A 524 17.94 -0.25 -14.85
CA SER A 524 18.13 -1.67 -14.51
C SER A 524 17.62 -2.63 -15.58
N VAL A 525 16.47 -2.32 -16.21
CA VAL A 525 15.94 -3.13 -17.32
C VAL A 525 16.85 -3.01 -18.55
N LEU A 526 17.28 -1.80 -18.91
CA LEU A 526 18.21 -1.57 -20.02
C LEU A 526 19.55 -2.28 -19.78
N ASN A 527 20.08 -2.23 -18.55
CA ASN A 527 21.30 -2.93 -18.16
C ASN A 527 21.19 -4.44 -18.44
N CYS A 528 20.15 -5.09 -17.95
CA CYS A 528 19.96 -6.52 -18.18
C CYS A 528 19.79 -6.85 -19.67
N LEU A 529 19.02 -6.06 -20.43
CA LEU A 529 18.86 -6.28 -21.88
C LEU A 529 20.18 -6.17 -22.65
N ALA A 530 21.09 -5.29 -22.23
CA ALA A 530 22.41 -5.16 -22.84
C ALA A 530 23.36 -6.33 -22.53
N MET A 531 23.13 -7.05 -21.43
CA MET A 531 24.01 -8.11 -20.94
C MET A 531 23.56 -9.52 -21.31
N ILE A 532 22.29 -9.74 -21.67
CA ILE A 532 21.77 -11.09 -21.94
C ILE A 532 22.51 -11.72 -23.14
N PRO A 533 23.13 -12.90 -22.95
CA PRO A 533 23.78 -13.63 -24.04
C PRO A 533 22.80 -14.00 -25.15
N GLY A 534 23.23 -13.99 -26.40
CA GLY A 534 22.42 -14.44 -27.54
C GLY A 534 21.48 -13.40 -28.17
N GLN A 535 21.37 -12.20 -27.59
CA GLN A 535 20.77 -11.05 -28.28
C GLN A 535 21.68 -10.48 -29.37
N ASP A 536 21.10 -9.74 -30.32
CA ASP A 536 21.85 -9.01 -31.34
C ASP A 536 22.77 -7.98 -30.64
N VAL A 537 24.06 -7.99 -30.99
CA VAL A 537 25.08 -7.06 -30.49
C VAL A 537 24.65 -5.60 -30.67
N LYS A 538 23.81 -5.29 -31.68
CA LYS A 538 23.23 -3.95 -31.88
C LYS A 538 22.41 -3.46 -30.68
N ILE A 539 21.80 -4.36 -29.92
CA ILE A 539 21.05 -4.02 -28.70
C ILE A 539 22.01 -3.47 -27.65
N ASN A 540 23.11 -4.18 -27.39
CA ASN A 540 24.17 -3.70 -26.51
C ASN A 540 24.74 -2.36 -27.00
N GLN A 541 25.01 -2.23 -28.29
CA GLN A 541 25.50 -0.99 -28.89
C GLN A 541 24.55 0.19 -28.69
N GLN A 542 23.25 0.01 -28.97
CA GLN A 542 22.22 1.04 -28.80
C GLN A 542 22.14 1.51 -27.35
N ILE A 543 22.16 0.58 -26.39
CA ILE A 543 22.05 0.89 -24.96
C ILE A 543 23.34 1.57 -24.45
N GLY A 544 24.51 1.06 -24.83
CA GLY A 544 25.80 1.63 -24.47
C GLY A 544 26.00 3.06 -24.97
N GLN A 545 25.63 3.34 -26.23
CA GLN A 545 25.66 4.69 -26.79
C GLN A 545 24.73 5.64 -26.04
N PHE A 546 23.49 5.21 -25.80
CA PHE A 546 22.53 5.99 -25.03
C PHE A 546 23.03 6.31 -23.61
N PHE A 547 23.63 5.34 -22.91
CA PHE A 547 24.20 5.57 -21.58
C PHE A 547 25.32 6.62 -21.61
N LEU A 548 26.21 6.59 -22.61
CA LEU A 548 27.24 7.63 -22.77
C LEU A 548 26.62 9.01 -23.03
N GLU A 549 25.60 9.10 -23.88
CA GLU A 549 24.88 10.35 -24.16
C GLU A 549 24.23 10.93 -22.90
N GLN A 550 23.55 10.09 -22.11
CA GLN A 550 22.89 10.51 -20.87
C GLN A 550 23.89 10.88 -19.77
N MET A 551 25.02 10.19 -19.66
CA MET A 551 26.08 10.59 -18.71
C MET A 551 26.71 11.94 -19.07
N ASN A 552 26.75 12.28 -20.37
CA ASN A 552 27.25 13.56 -20.85
C ASN A 552 26.21 14.69 -20.81
N SER A 553 24.92 14.37 -20.72
CA SER A 553 23.81 15.34 -20.72
C SER A 553 23.72 16.11 -19.41
N GLU A 554 23.55 17.44 -19.49
CA GLU A 554 23.31 18.29 -18.32
C GLU A 554 21.90 18.10 -17.73
N ASN A 555 20.94 17.64 -18.54
CA ASN A 555 19.54 17.46 -18.15
C ASN A 555 19.30 16.19 -17.33
N THR A 556 20.21 15.22 -17.37
CA THR A 556 20.06 13.94 -16.66
C THR A 556 20.41 14.13 -15.19
N VAL A 557 19.48 13.90 -14.27
CA VAL A 557 19.68 14.10 -12.83
C VAL A 557 20.89 13.31 -12.31
N VAL A 558 21.65 13.89 -11.36
CA VAL A 558 22.92 13.33 -10.86
C VAL A 558 22.77 11.89 -10.34
N SER A 559 21.72 11.59 -9.58
CA SER A 559 21.43 10.23 -9.11
C SER A 559 21.27 9.24 -10.27
N THR A 560 20.48 9.60 -11.28
CA THR A 560 20.32 8.80 -12.50
C THR A 560 21.63 8.66 -13.29
N THR A 561 22.46 9.71 -13.35
CA THR A 561 23.79 9.64 -13.97
C THR A 561 24.68 8.60 -13.27
N ILE A 562 24.63 8.52 -11.93
CA ILE A 562 25.37 7.51 -11.16
C ILE A 562 24.83 6.12 -11.45
N ASP A 563 23.51 5.92 -11.47
CA ASP A 563 22.90 4.61 -11.74
C ASP A 563 23.26 4.11 -13.15
N ILE A 564 23.22 5.01 -14.15
CA ILE A 564 23.65 4.72 -15.54
C ILE A 564 25.13 4.33 -15.57
N PHE A 565 25.99 5.05 -14.86
CA PHE A 565 27.41 4.75 -14.82
C PHE A 565 27.71 3.39 -14.21
N SER A 566 27.07 3.06 -13.08
CA SER A 566 27.21 1.73 -12.45
C SER A 566 26.79 0.62 -13.42
N SER A 567 25.64 0.78 -14.10
CA SER A 567 25.19 -0.18 -15.13
C SER A 567 26.15 -0.26 -16.31
N PHE A 568 26.69 0.87 -16.78
CA PHE A 568 27.68 0.88 -17.85
C PHE A 568 28.96 0.10 -17.48
N CYS A 569 29.44 0.26 -16.24
CA CYS A 569 30.57 -0.52 -15.74
C CYS A 569 30.24 -2.02 -15.65
N GLU A 570 29.04 -2.40 -15.23
CA GLU A 570 28.61 -3.81 -15.20
C GLU A 570 28.62 -4.44 -16.60
N ILE A 571 28.05 -3.75 -17.59
CA ILE A 571 28.02 -4.21 -18.98
C ILE A 571 29.45 -4.45 -19.49
N TYR A 572 30.34 -3.47 -19.38
CA TYR A 572 31.69 -3.54 -19.99
C TYR A 572 32.79 -3.95 -18.98
N SER A 573 32.42 -4.77 -17.99
CA SER A 573 33.31 -5.17 -16.89
C SER A 573 34.38 -6.17 -17.28
N ASP A 574 34.19 -6.96 -18.35
CA ASP A 574 35.11 -8.01 -18.78
C ASP A 574 35.28 -8.02 -20.32
N GLY A 575 36.53 -7.95 -20.77
CA GLY A 575 36.92 -8.03 -22.18
C GLY A 575 36.59 -9.35 -22.88
N ASN A 576 36.25 -10.41 -22.14
CA ASN A 576 35.84 -11.68 -22.71
C ASN A 576 34.37 -11.71 -23.16
N PHE A 577 33.57 -10.68 -22.86
CA PHE A 577 32.19 -10.61 -23.31
C PHE A 577 32.09 -10.38 -24.82
N GLU A 578 31.08 -11.01 -25.45
CA GLU A 578 30.91 -11.06 -26.91
C GLU A 578 30.78 -9.68 -27.57
N TYR A 579 30.28 -8.71 -26.82
CA TYR A 579 30.07 -7.33 -27.27
C TYR A 579 31.22 -6.37 -26.92
N ASP A 580 32.21 -6.76 -26.09
CA ASP A 580 33.24 -5.82 -25.63
C ASP A 580 34.12 -5.32 -26.79
N GLU A 581 34.67 -6.24 -27.59
CA GLU A 581 35.51 -5.87 -28.74
C GLU A 581 34.73 -5.06 -29.78
N THR A 582 33.53 -5.54 -30.14
CA THR A 582 32.72 -4.97 -31.23
C THR A 582 32.06 -3.65 -30.87
N VAL A 583 31.73 -3.43 -29.59
CA VAL A 583 31.02 -2.22 -29.14
C VAL A 583 31.94 -1.30 -28.35
N PHE A 584 32.59 -1.77 -27.29
CA PHE A 584 33.37 -0.91 -26.40
C PHE A 584 34.68 -0.47 -27.05
N VAL A 585 35.46 -1.43 -27.58
CA VAL A 585 36.77 -1.15 -28.19
C VAL A 585 36.60 -0.43 -29.53
N GLN A 586 35.90 -1.03 -30.47
CA GLN A 586 35.70 -0.46 -31.81
C GLN A 586 34.83 0.82 -31.79
N GLY A 587 33.91 0.94 -30.82
CA GLY A 587 33.12 2.16 -30.63
C GLY A 587 33.87 3.29 -29.95
N GLY A 588 35.11 3.09 -29.51
CA GLY A 588 35.94 4.13 -28.90
C GLY A 588 35.41 4.63 -27.55
N PHE A 589 34.68 3.78 -26.81
CA PHE A 589 34.00 4.18 -25.57
C PHE A 589 35.00 4.62 -24.49
N LEU A 590 36.17 3.99 -24.42
CA LEU A 590 37.25 4.40 -23.51
C LEU A 590 37.68 5.86 -23.71
N GLN A 591 37.77 6.31 -24.97
CA GLN A 591 38.15 7.69 -25.27
C GLN A 591 37.03 8.67 -24.89
N ILE A 592 35.77 8.29 -25.09
CA ILE A 592 34.60 9.08 -24.67
C ILE A 592 34.57 9.25 -23.15
N LEU A 593 34.85 8.18 -22.39
CA LEU A 593 34.92 8.24 -20.93
C LEU A 593 35.99 9.24 -20.45
N LYS A 594 37.18 9.20 -21.06
CA LYS A 594 38.29 10.10 -20.72
C LYS A 594 38.03 11.55 -21.09
N ASP A 595 37.60 11.80 -22.33
CA ASP A 595 37.58 13.15 -22.89
C ASP A 595 36.29 13.90 -22.58
N LYS A 596 35.18 13.17 -22.42
CA LYS A 596 33.84 13.77 -22.27
C LYS A 596 33.26 13.52 -20.88
N ILE A 597 33.17 12.26 -20.44
CA ILE A 597 32.45 11.92 -19.21
C ILE A 597 33.21 12.33 -17.96
N MET A 598 34.52 12.09 -17.89
CA MET A 598 35.35 12.43 -16.73
C MET A 598 35.31 13.93 -16.38
N PRO A 599 35.47 14.88 -17.32
CA PRO A 599 35.27 16.31 -17.04
C PRO A 599 33.85 16.66 -16.56
N VAL A 600 32.83 16.05 -17.15
CA VAL A 600 31.42 16.26 -16.77
C VAL A 600 31.18 15.79 -15.34
N PHE A 601 31.65 14.59 -14.97
CA PHE A 601 31.51 14.09 -13.60
C PHE A 601 32.24 15.00 -12.61
N LYS A 602 33.49 15.38 -12.91
CA LYS A 602 34.28 16.27 -12.05
C LYS A 602 33.58 17.61 -11.79
N SER A 603 32.96 18.20 -12.81
CA SER A 603 32.26 19.49 -12.68
C SER A 603 30.91 19.33 -11.97
N ARG A 604 30.06 18.41 -12.43
CA ARG A 604 28.70 18.22 -11.90
C ARG A 604 28.70 17.68 -10.49
N PHE A 605 29.49 16.67 -10.18
CA PHE A 605 29.56 16.07 -8.85
C PHE A 605 30.14 17.02 -7.82
N LYS A 606 31.01 17.96 -8.23
CA LYS A 606 31.52 19.01 -7.34
C LYS A 606 30.41 19.94 -6.84
N LEU A 607 29.39 20.22 -7.66
CA LEU A 607 28.29 21.13 -7.35
C LEU A 607 27.25 20.55 -6.38
N VAL A 608 27.20 19.24 -6.19
CA VAL A 608 26.32 18.61 -5.18
C VAL A 608 26.71 19.10 -3.79
N ASP A 609 25.75 19.68 -3.07
CA ASP A 609 25.96 20.28 -1.75
C ASP A 609 25.98 19.19 -0.66
N LYS A 610 27.16 18.97 -0.07
CA LYS A 610 27.38 17.97 0.98
C LYS A 610 26.51 18.20 2.24
N ASN A 611 26.07 19.43 2.48
CA ASN A 611 25.29 19.76 3.67
C ASN A 611 23.78 19.54 3.44
N LYS A 612 23.34 19.59 2.18
CA LYS A 612 21.94 19.33 1.80
C LYS A 612 21.71 17.86 1.45
N GLU A 613 22.62 17.27 0.69
CA GLU A 613 22.49 15.90 0.17
C GLU A 613 23.78 15.09 0.45
N PRO A 614 24.09 14.80 1.73
CA PRO A 614 25.33 14.14 2.11
C PRO A 614 25.49 12.75 1.47
N GLU A 615 24.42 11.96 1.40
CA GLU A 615 24.43 10.62 0.80
C GLU A 615 24.70 10.66 -0.70
N LEU A 616 24.02 11.57 -1.42
CA LEU A 616 24.27 11.76 -2.86
C LEU A 616 25.70 12.21 -3.12
N LYS A 617 26.24 13.08 -2.26
CA LYS A 617 27.63 13.53 -2.38
C LYS A 617 28.63 12.40 -2.21
N GLU A 618 28.37 11.47 -1.30
CA GLU A 618 29.26 10.32 -1.11
C GLU A 618 29.18 9.37 -2.31
N ARG A 619 27.98 9.05 -2.78
CA ARG A 619 27.78 8.28 -4.02
C ARG A 619 28.50 8.91 -5.22
N CYS A 620 28.49 10.24 -5.33
CA CYS A 620 29.23 10.96 -6.37
C CYS A 620 30.76 10.72 -6.28
N ARG A 621 31.32 10.73 -5.06
CA ARG A 621 32.75 10.49 -4.84
C ARG A 621 33.13 9.06 -5.18
N GLU A 622 32.33 8.10 -4.74
CA GLU A 622 32.50 6.69 -5.07
C GLU A 622 32.45 6.46 -6.58
N ALA A 623 31.43 7.00 -7.25
CA ALA A 623 31.29 6.91 -8.71
C ALA A 623 32.50 7.52 -9.44
N PHE A 624 32.99 8.68 -8.99
CA PHE A 624 34.17 9.31 -9.58
C PHE A 624 35.44 8.46 -9.42
N ASN A 625 35.69 7.93 -8.21
CA ASN A 625 36.82 7.04 -7.95
C ASN A 625 36.73 5.75 -8.77
N THR A 626 35.53 5.18 -8.89
CA THR A 626 35.28 4.00 -9.72
C THR A 626 35.52 4.31 -11.21
N LEU A 627 35.14 5.49 -11.70
CA LEU A 627 35.43 5.90 -13.08
C LEU A 627 36.94 5.97 -13.36
N GLU A 628 37.73 6.57 -12.46
CA GLU A 628 39.19 6.62 -12.62
C GLU A 628 39.80 5.21 -12.69
N ARG A 629 39.38 4.31 -11.79
CA ARG A 629 39.83 2.92 -11.77
C ARG A 629 39.39 2.12 -12.99
N PHE A 630 38.14 2.31 -13.42
CA PHE A 630 37.57 1.62 -14.57
C PHE A 630 38.31 2.02 -15.86
N ILE A 631 38.64 3.30 -16.03
CA ILE A 631 39.45 3.76 -17.18
C ILE A 631 40.84 3.12 -17.15
N GLN A 632 41.53 3.14 -16.01
CA GLN A 632 42.86 2.53 -15.89
C GLN A 632 42.83 1.03 -16.18
N TYR A 633 41.83 0.32 -15.65
CA TYR A 633 41.62 -1.09 -15.90
C TYR A 633 41.46 -1.37 -17.40
N LYS A 634 40.53 -0.68 -18.07
CA LYS A 634 40.25 -0.89 -19.51
C LYS A 634 41.40 -0.47 -20.44
N GLU A 635 42.31 0.42 -20.01
CA GLU A 635 43.55 0.70 -20.76
C GLU A 635 44.48 -0.52 -20.79
N THR A 636 44.59 -1.22 -19.65
CA THR A 636 45.54 -2.33 -19.49
C THR A 636 44.96 -3.70 -19.84
N GLU A 637 43.64 -3.85 -19.89
CA GLU A 637 42.95 -5.13 -20.04
C GLU A 637 43.37 -5.94 -21.27
N ARG A 638 43.67 -5.26 -22.39
CA ARG A 638 44.10 -5.87 -23.66
C ARG A 638 45.54 -5.50 -24.07
N SER A 639 46.30 -4.89 -23.16
CA SER A 639 47.69 -4.45 -23.40
C SER A 639 48.73 -5.55 -23.20
#